data_AF-X0MIW6-F1
#
_entry.id   AF-X0MIW6-F1
#
_cell.length_a   1.000
_cell.length_b   1.000
_cell.length_c   1.000
_cell.angle_alpha   90.00
_cell.angle_beta   90.00
_cell.angle_gamma   90.00
#
_symmetry.space_group_name_H-M   'P 1'
#
loop_
_entity.id
_entity.type
_entity.pdbx_description
1 polymer ?
#
loop_
_entity_poly.entity_id
_entity_poly.type
_entity_poly.pdbx_seq_one_letter_code
_entity_poly.pdbx_strand_id
1 'polypeptide(L)'
;MAQASSAQGVSCLVCRSRKVKCDGSIPSCQNCETLGVDCPGYNVVVGTKSRLEGATLETVYRASGVEKRRVGSCEACRRAKGRCDKARPACSRCLQRSLACCYPQRQRPSATSRSNVSEESPRSDEPRPDVADISPGTAFDPRSSMSPLEPSARLQNRPLPWDVQTLKTLTGIYFNRVATLRCLDFLHKPSFNHSLDKGSLVEDYGEAILYAMGAHGLRIRELEGSSNLNTRPDASNVPGKIWAEESQALVMREIGKPTLMTAMAKANHTQTLVLLCEFALHTGQDALAFMLCGCCHSAARLLALDRPTPPSNSGEVSEDNILIEARKRVLWSCFILDSIVGSGVNENLRWRDGAPQIPLPSSDQSFLSQASDTEAPLFLPRNSDSFPSGEELQRYNLRSNLIYLMSMRTRVLRLIRTNPDGVDISNIQSPFMQTLDALEAWTNSISSQLQLTEFSIYVHKELNTLESLFYLHLSYHILVCDLTRISIPGFAFPLAAAFRPAPQAFTSHCQEVCRHHAAQVSRILRMMTRHLNFLFAESTTYAATYEATKIMIVYAASLSDSEHDTRMGLKEDVMFNMKVLSEQTRGSLPKRACRALTRLLDRFGFNDIVDNGRVTPPSRTGDDAGEVSGPPEALYLSDLAPFRRAYDDVNQNQNRRESAAGSFASSSRKLTQDANVLRPWNQQLAQPLGSSAMPGNEVTSVGDWTQAAGDMSNEITWDLFSLPDWVFEQHEMDFGA
;
A
#
# COMPACT_ATOMS: atom_id res chain seq x y z
N MET A 1 -61.19 23.76 2.69
CA MET A 1 -61.17 22.42 3.30
C MET A 1 -60.92 21.40 2.21
N ALA A 2 -59.67 20.96 2.03
CA ALA A 2 -59.32 19.84 1.16
C ALA A 2 -59.07 18.63 2.06
N GLN A 3 -59.88 17.57 1.91
CA GLN A 3 -59.76 16.34 2.69
C GLN A 3 -58.50 15.58 2.25
N ALA A 4 -57.55 15.42 3.17
CA ALA A 4 -56.42 14.52 3.01
C ALA A 4 -56.93 13.07 3.01
N SER A 5 -56.72 12.35 1.91
CA SER A 5 -57.06 10.93 1.81
C SER A 5 -56.09 10.13 2.70
N SER A 6 -56.57 9.70 3.87
CA SER A 6 -55.83 8.79 4.74
C SER A 6 -55.66 7.43 4.03
N ALA A 7 -54.43 6.96 3.83
CA ALA A 7 -54.16 5.59 3.44
C ALA A 7 -54.57 4.66 4.61
N GLN A 8 -55.81 4.21 4.63
CA GLN A 8 -56.35 3.41 5.74
C GLN A 8 -55.67 2.04 5.79
N GLY A 9 -54.76 1.87 6.76
CA GLY A 9 -54.29 0.55 7.23
C GLY A 9 -52.78 0.31 7.21
N VAL A 10 -51.97 1.16 6.59
CA VAL A 10 -50.51 0.93 6.48
C VAL A 10 -49.72 2.00 7.25
N SER A 11 -48.98 1.57 8.28
CA SER A 11 -48.06 2.45 9.02
C SER A 11 -46.71 2.57 8.31
N CYS A 12 -46.14 3.78 8.21
CA CYS A 12 -44.79 3.97 7.66
C CYS A 12 -43.71 3.21 8.48
N LEU A 13 -42.58 2.90 7.86
CA LEU A 13 -41.50 2.09 8.48
C LEU A 13 -40.97 2.70 9.78
N VAL A 14 -40.87 4.04 9.86
CA VAL A 14 -40.42 4.75 11.07
C VAL A 14 -41.40 4.56 12.23
N CYS A 15 -42.69 4.81 12.01
CA CYS A 15 -43.73 4.61 13.03
C CYS A 15 -43.88 3.14 13.43
N ARG A 16 -43.80 2.22 12.47
CA ARG A 16 -43.84 0.76 12.71
C ARG A 16 -42.67 0.31 13.59
N SER A 17 -41.46 0.78 13.31
CA SER A 17 -40.27 0.44 14.11
C SER A 17 -40.33 0.97 15.54
N ARG A 18 -40.99 2.12 15.74
CA ARG A 18 -41.19 2.75 17.05
C ARG A 18 -42.44 2.24 17.78
N LYS A 19 -43.25 1.39 17.13
CA LYS A 19 -44.52 0.86 17.66
C LYS A 19 -45.49 1.96 18.10
N VAL A 20 -45.57 3.04 17.31
CA VAL A 20 -46.52 4.15 17.51
C VAL A 20 -47.55 4.16 16.38
N LYS A 21 -48.75 4.69 16.65
CA LYS A 21 -49.81 4.80 15.65
C LYS A 21 -49.39 5.83 14.59
N CYS A 22 -49.43 5.45 13.32
CA CYS A 22 -49.19 6.34 12.20
C CYS A 22 -50.52 6.92 11.73
N ASP A 23 -50.56 8.22 11.45
CA ASP A 23 -51.75 8.95 10.99
C ASP A 23 -51.97 8.86 9.47
N GLY A 24 -50.99 8.36 8.72
CA GLY A 24 -51.16 8.03 7.30
C GLY A 24 -51.21 9.24 6.35
N SER A 25 -50.85 10.44 6.83
CA SER A 25 -50.81 11.68 6.06
C SER A 25 -49.68 11.70 5.02
N ILE A 26 -49.94 12.32 3.87
CA ILE A 26 -49.04 12.44 2.71
C ILE A 26 -48.73 13.93 2.55
N PRO A 27 -47.46 14.35 2.30
CA PRO A 27 -46.29 13.53 1.96
C PRO A 27 -45.55 12.90 3.16
N SER A 28 -45.76 13.39 4.37
CA SER A 28 -45.12 12.89 5.60
C SER A 28 -46.15 12.73 6.72
N CYS A 29 -45.96 11.71 7.57
CA CYS A 29 -46.82 11.50 8.74
C CYS A 29 -46.43 12.49 9.85
N GLN A 30 -47.40 12.99 10.64
CA GLN A 30 -47.12 13.97 11.71
C GLN A 30 -46.07 13.47 12.71
N ASN A 31 -46.04 12.16 12.97
CA ASN A 31 -45.05 11.56 13.87
C ASN A 31 -43.62 11.56 13.31
N CYS A 32 -43.43 11.53 11.99
CA CYS A 32 -42.11 11.65 11.36
C CYS A 32 -41.67 13.11 11.30
N GLU A 33 -42.60 14.00 10.95
CA GLU A 33 -42.36 15.45 10.91
C GLU A 33 -41.97 16.00 12.29
N THR A 34 -42.70 15.62 13.35
CA THR A 34 -42.36 15.97 14.73
C THR A 34 -41.02 15.38 15.17
N LEU A 35 -40.59 14.27 14.57
CA LEU A 35 -39.28 13.67 14.87
C LEU A 35 -38.13 14.33 14.11
N GLY A 36 -38.41 15.19 13.13
CA GLY A 36 -37.41 15.71 12.21
C GLY A 36 -36.76 14.62 11.36
N VAL A 37 -37.51 13.58 10.98
CA VAL A 37 -37.00 12.51 10.09
C VAL A 37 -37.84 12.41 8.82
N ASP A 38 -37.18 12.14 7.70
CA ASP A 38 -37.87 12.01 6.41
C ASP A 38 -38.74 10.77 6.39
N CYS A 39 -40.05 10.94 6.15
CA CYS A 39 -40.99 9.84 6.14
C CYS A 39 -40.77 8.98 4.87
N PRO A 40 -40.48 7.68 4.98
CA PRO A 40 -40.24 6.82 3.83
C PRO A 40 -41.52 6.45 3.05
N GLY A 41 -42.67 7.03 3.39
CA GLY A 41 -43.96 6.74 2.78
C GLY A 41 -44.59 5.40 3.23
N TYR A 42 -45.56 4.93 2.44
CA TYR A 42 -46.49 3.85 2.81
C TYR A 42 -46.44 2.64 1.86
N ASN A 43 -45.40 2.49 1.03
CA ASN A 43 -45.30 1.39 0.06
C ASN A 43 -45.03 0.05 0.75
N VAL A 44 -45.89 -0.93 0.50
CA VAL A 44 -45.84 -2.27 1.07
C VAL A 44 -45.07 -3.20 0.14
N VAL A 45 -43.84 -3.57 0.49
CA VAL A 45 -43.17 -4.75 -0.10
C VAL A 45 -43.39 -5.93 0.84
N VAL A 46 -44.35 -6.79 0.52
CA VAL A 46 -44.58 -8.05 1.25
C VAL A 46 -43.52 -9.06 0.80
N GLY A 47 -42.60 -9.38 1.71
CA GLY A 47 -41.83 -10.63 1.65
C GLY A 47 -40.30 -10.48 1.52
N THR A 48 -39.61 -10.14 2.61
CA THR A 48 -38.41 -10.85 3.15
C THR A 48 -37.83 -10.08 4.35
N LYS A 49 -37.42 -10.83 5.37
CA LYS A 49 -37.41 -10.47 6.81
C LYS A 49 -36.30 -9.49 7.28
N SER A 50 -36.69 -8.50 8.10
CA SER A 50 -36.00 -7.79 9.21
C SER A 50 -34.61 -7.14 9.04
N ARG A 51 -33.69 -7.64 8.20
CA ARG A 51 -32.30 -7.11 8.10
C ARG A 51 -32.23 -5.91 7.15
N LEU A 52 -32.91 -5.98 6.00
CA LEU A 52 -33.05 -4.85 5.08
C LEU A 52 -33.81 -3.68 5.72
N GLU A 53 -34.92 -3.94 6.41
CA GLU A 53 -35.68 -2.91 7.14
C GLU A 53 -34.83 -2.19 8.20
N GLY A 54 -33.87 -2.89 8.82
CA GLY A 54 -32.92 -2.31 9.75
C GLY A 54 -31.96 -1.32 9.09
N ALA A 55 -31.41 -1.68 7.92
CA ALA A 55 -30.52 -0.85 7.12
C ALA A 55 -31.25 0.38 6.56
N THR A 56 -32.44 0.20 5.96
CA THR A 56 -33.24 1.32 5.42
C THR A 56 -33.62 2.31 6.52
N LEU A 57 -33.96 1.83 7.71
CA LEU A 57 -34.30 2.69 8.84
C LEU A 57 -33.08 3.45 9.39
N GLU A 58 -31.91 2.80 9.46
CA GLU A 58 -30.67 3.45 9.90
C GLU A 58 -30.23 4.54 8.90
N THR A 59 -30.45 4.33 7.61
CA THR A 59 -30.27 5.35 6.56
C THR A 59 -31.21 6.54 6.75
N VAL A 60 -32.50 6.33 7.06
CA VAL A 60 -33.46 7.42 7.30
C VAL A 60 -33.04 8.30 8.49
N TYR A 61 -32.63 7.70 9.60
CA TYR A 61 -32.14 8.46 10.77
C TYR A 61 -30.80 9.17 10.50
N ARG A 62 -29.87 8.52 9.78
CA ARG A 62 -28.57 9.10 9.44
C ARG A 62 -28.69 10.28 8.46
N ALA A 63 -29.56 10.17 7.46
CA ALA A 63 -29.80 11.22 6.47
C ALA A 63 -30.40 12.48 7.12
N SER A 64 -31.29 12.33 8.10
CA SER A 64 -31.90 13.46 8.81
C SER A 64 -31.07 13.95 10.02
N GLY A 65 -29.90 13.36 10.30
CA GLY A 65 -29.03 13.76 11.42
C GLY A 65 -29.58 13.47 12.82
N VAL A 66 -30.67 12.69 12.92
CA VAL A 66 -31.34 12.36 14.19
C VAL A 66 -30.94 10.96 14.61
N GLU A 67 -30.40 10.78 15.83
CA GLU A 67 -30.00 9.46 16.29
C GLU A 67 -31.21 8.59 16.66
N LYS A 68 -31.27 7.35 16.13
CA LYS A 68 -32.32 6.39 16.47
C LYS A 68 -32.26 6.05 17.96
N ARG A 69 -33.29 6.46 18.73
CA ARG A 69 -33.43 6.04 20.13
C ARG A 69 -33.47 4.50 20.23
N ARG A 70 -32.39 3.87 20.70
CA ARG A 70 -32.36 2.43 21.00
C ARG A 70 -33.14 2.21 22.30
N VAL A 71 -34.36 1.70 22.17
CA VAL A 71 -35.28 1.59 23.30
C VAL A 71 -35.05 0.31 24.09
N GLY A 72 -34.55 0.47 25.31
CA GLY A 72 -34.89 -0.37 26.45
C GLY A 72 -35.26 0.53 27.63
N SER A 73 -36.15 0.08 28.53
CA SER A 73 -36.31 0.74 29.84
C SER A 73 -34.95 0.78 30.55
N CYS A 74 -34.68 1.83 31.34
CA CYS A 74 -33.51 1.87 32.21
C CYS A 74 -33.51 0.65 33.13
N GLU A 75 -32.33 0.25 33.62
CA GLU A 75 -32.17 -0.93 34.45
C GLU A 75 -33.02 -0.87 35.72
N ALA A 76 -33.10 0.29 36.36
CA ALA A 76 -33.92 0.48 37.55
C ALA A 76 -35.41 0.21 37.28
N CYS A 77 -35.97 0.78 36.21
CA CYS A 77 -37.36 0.53 35.84
C CYS A 77 -37.59 -0.90 35.32
N ARG A 78 -36.58 -1.51 34.71
CA ARG A 78 -36.61 -2.90 34.26
C ARG A 78 -36.64 -3.88 35.44
N ARG A 79 -35.77 -3.70 36.44
CA ARG A 79 -35.75 -4.50 37.68
C ARG A 79 -37.05 -4.33 38.46
N ALA A 80 -37.53 -3.09 38.58
CA ALA A 80 -38.76 -2.78 39.29
C ALA A 80 -40.04 -3.05 38.48
N LYS A 81 -39.95 -3.71 37.30
CA LYS A 81 -41.04 -4.02 36.36
C LYS A 81 -42.07 -2.88 36.19
N GLY A 82 -41.63 -1.62 36.17
CA GLY A 82 -42.55 -0.49 36.08
C GLY A 82 -42.20 0.48 34.95
N ARG A 83 -43.10 1.42 34.72
CA ARG A 83 -43.09 2.25 33.51
C ARG A 83 -41.89 3.20 33.52
N CYS A 84 -41.11 3.16 32.45
CA CYS A 84 -40.00 4.09 32.19
C CYS A 84 -40.42 5.02 31.05
N ASP A 85 -40.45 6.32 31.33
CA ASP A 85 -40.68 7.40 30.37
C ASP A 85 -39.46 7.67 29.47
N LYS A 86 -38.32 7.05 29.80
CA LYS A 86 -37.10 6.98 28.97
C LYS A 86 -36.38 8.33 28.80
N ALA A 87 -36.71 9.34 29.61
CA ALA A 87 -35.99 10.61 29.63
C ALA A 87 -34.49 10.41 29.96
N ARG A 88 -33.65 11.28 29.39
CA ARG A 88 -32.19 11.36 29.62
C ARG A 88 -31.87 12.73 30.22
N PRO A 89 -30.91 12.83 31.15
CA PRO A 89 -30.03 11.77 31.64
C PRO A 89 -30.72 10.76 32.58
N ALA A 90 -31.83 11.12 33.23
CA ALA A 90 -32.61 10.22 34.09
C ALA A 90 -34.10 10.21 33.74
N CYS A 91 -34.77 9.07 33.95
CA CYS A 91 -36.21 8.91 33.74
C CYS A 91 -37.00 9.48 34.94
N SER A 92 -38.19 10.04 34.74
CA SER A 92 -38.94 10.78 35.79
C SER A 92 -39.21 9.93 37.03
N ARG A 93 -39.49 8.63 36.86
CA ARG A 93 -39.69 7.70 37.99
C ARG A 93 -38.42 7.52 38.81
N CYS A 94 -37.27 7.39 38.14
CA CYS A 94 -36.00 7.25 38.84
C CYS A 94 -35.59 8.56 39.52
N LEU A 95 -35.89 9.71 38.90
CA LEU A 95 -35.62 11.02 39.50
C LEU A 95 -36.47 11.24 40.76
N GLN A 96 -37.78 10.96 40.71
CA GLN A 96 -38.67 11.11 41.88
C GLN A 96 -38.37 10.14 43.02
N ARG A 97 -37.85 8.95 42.71
CA ARG A 97 -37.51 7.94 43.73
C ARG A 97 -36.03 7.94 44.10
N SER A 98 -35.27 8.92 43.63
CA SER A 98 -33.82 9.03 43.82
C SER A 98 -33.08 7.72 43.50
N LEU A 99 -33.48 7.04 42.42
CA LEU A 99 -32.89 5.79 41.95
C LEU A 99 -31.86 6.07 40.85
N ALA A 100 -30.75 5.33 40.86
CA ALA A 100 -29.74 5.37 39.79
C ALA A 100 -30.34 4.94 38.45
N CYS A 101 -30.45 5.87 37.50
CA CYS A 101 -31.11 5.66 36.22
C CYS A 101 -30.12 5.30 35.11
N CYS A 102 -29.61 4.06 35.11
CA CYS A 102 -28.67 3.61 34.10
C CYS A 102 -29.39 2.95 32.91
N TYR A 103 -28.99 3.29 31.69
CA TYR A 103 -29.45 2.61 30.48
C TYR A 103 -28.30 1.73 29.94
N PRO A 104 -28.58 0.49 29.51
CA PRO A 104 -27.53 -0.42 29.08
C PRO A 104 -26.82 0.11 27.82
N GLN A 105 -25.51 0.31 27.92
CA GLN A 105 -24.64 0.71 26.81
C GLN A 105 -23.95 -0.55 26.26
N ARG A 106 -23.85 -0.70 24.93
CA ARG A 106 -23.08 -1.79 24.32
C ARG A 106 -21.60 -1.56 24.65
N GLN A 107 -20.99 -2.47 25.40
CA GLN A 107 -19.56 -2.43 25.71
C GLN A 107 -18.73 -2.73 24.44
N ARG A 108 -17.87 -1.79 24.05
CA ARG A 108 -16.58 -2.11 23.42
C ARG A 108 -15.61 -2.47 24.55
N PRO A 109 -14.77 -3.51 24.45
CA PRO A 109 -13.73 -3.73 25.43
C PRO A 109 -12.55 -2.80 25.12
N SER A 110 -12.32 -1.81 25.97
CA SER A 110 -11.02 -1.17 26.14
C SER A 110 -10.72 -1.06 27.63
N ALA A 111 -9.51 -1.47 27.98
CA ALA A 111 -9.00 -1.64 29.32
C ALA A 111 -9.06 -0.35 30.15
N THR A 112 -9.36 -0.58 31.42
CA THR A 112 -9.52 0.35 32.53
C THR A 112 -8.20 1.01 32.94
N SER A 113 -8.15 2.33 32.89
CA SER A 113 -7.45 3.15 33.86
C SER A 113 -8.47 3.66 34.89
N ARG A 114 -8.25 3.35 36.17
CA ARG A 114 -8.85 4.07 37.29
C ARG A 114 -7.81 4.23 38.38
N SER A 115 -7.36 5.47 38.52
CA SER A 115 -6.88 6.04 39.76
C SER A 115 -8.06 6.22 40.74
N ASN A 116 -7.78 6.01 42.03
CA ASN A 116 -8.30 6.85 43.10
C ASN A 116 -7.40 6.75 44.34
N VAL A 117 -7.00 7.93 44.81
CA VAL A 117 -6.43 8.34 46.11
C VAL A 117 -7.55 8.15 47.18
N SER A 118 -7.39 7.95 48.50
CA SER A 118 -6.36 8.34 49.48
C SER A 118 -6.46 7.52 50.79
N GLU A 119 -5.33 7.49 51.53
CA GLU A 119 -5.15 7.60 53.01
C GLU A 119 -5.74 6.58 54.02
N GLU A 120 -4.89 5.76 54.66
CA GLU A 120 -4.27 6.00 55.98
C GLU A 120 -3.32 4.83 56.41
N SER A 121 -2.19 5.19 57.04
CA SER A 121 -1.04 4.40 57.53
C SER A 121 -1.28 3.68 58.89
N PRO A 122 -0.27 3.08 59.58
CA PRO A 122 0.91 2.28 59.18
C PRO A 122 1.04 0.97 60.01
N ARG A 123 1.91 0.02 59.62
CA ARG A 123 2.93 -0.65 60.48
C ARG A 123 3.57 -1.89 59.84
N SER A 124 4.81 -2.09 60.27
CA SER A 124 5.88 -3.04 59.94
C SER A 124 5.59 -4.52 60.19
N ASP A 125 6.18 -5.41 59.37
CA ASP A 125 7.11 -6.50 59.79
C ASP A 125 7.36 -7.51 58.64
N GLU A 126 8.64 -7.82 58.38
CA GLU A 126 9.12 -9.06 57.73
C GLU A 126 9.12 -10.23 58.76
N PRO A 127 9.41 -11.53 58.45
CA PRO A 127 9.71 -12.22 57.18
C PRO A 127 8.92 -13.57 56.97
N ARG A 128 9.22 -14.24 55.84
CA ARG A 128 8.95 -15.63 55.31
C ARG A 128 8.89 -16.82 56.32
N PRO A 129 8.70 -18.14 55.95
CA PRO A 129 8.43 -18.85 54.67
C PRO A 129 7.35 -19.99 54.74
N ASP A 130 7.16 -20.75 53.64
CA ASP A 130 6.83 -22.20 53.51
C ASP A 130 5.86 -22.45 52.33
N VAL A 131 6.33 -22.72 51.10
CA VAL A 131 6.86 -23.98 50.51
C VAL A 131 5.87 -25.16 50.50
N ALA A 132 5.29 -25.40 49.32
CA ALA A 132 4.98 -26.73 48.75
C ALA A 132 4.58 -26.50 47.26
N ASP A 133 5.53 -26.54 46.33
CA ASP A 133 5.99 -27.72 45.59
C ASP A 133 4.98 -28.21 44.52
N ILE A 134 5.14 -27.69 43.30
CA ILE A 134 4.72 -28.36 42.07
C ILE A 134 5.93 -28.27 41.13
N SER A 135 6.50 -29.43 40.83
CA SER A 135 7.61 -29.60 39.91
C SER A 135 7.34 -28.99 38.52
N PRO A 136 8.36 -28.47 37.82
CA PRO A 136 8.23 -27.93 36.48
C PRO A 136 8.17 -29.07 35.45
N GLY A 137 6.95 -29.43 35.04
CA GLY A 137 6.70 -30.27 33.88
C GLY A 137 6.68 -29.45 32.59
N THR A 138 7.72 -29.64 31.78
CA THR A 138 7.87 -29.20 30.38
C THR A 138 7.81 -27.69 30.13
N ALA A 139 8.96 -27.04 30.32
CA ALA A 139 9.31 -25.85 29.56
C ALA A 139 9.04 -26.09 28.08
N PHE A 140 8.22 -25.22 27.48
CA PHE A 140 8.03 -25.16 26.04
C PHE A 140 9.38 -24.92 25.37
N ASP A 141 9.81 -25.87 24.53
CA ASP A 141 10.90 -25.69 23.58
C ASP A 141 10.45 -24.63 22.54
N PRO A 142 11.11 -23.45 22.46
CA PRO A 142 10.76 -22.38 21.52
C PRO A 142 10.95 -22.77 20.05
N ARG A 143 11.46 -23.98 19.76
CA ARG A 143 11.79 -24.46 18.41
C ARG A 143 10.61 -24.75 17.48
N SER A 144 9.36 -24.52 17.87
CA SER A 144 8.20 -25.00 17.08
C SER A 144 7.40 -23.92 16.34
N SER A 145 7.72 -22.61 16.44
CA SER A 145 6.93 -21.60 15.71
C SER A 145 7.67 -20.35 15.22
N MET A 146 9.00 -20.33 15.33
CA MET A 146 9.87 -19.37 14.66
C MET A 146 11.11 -20.15 14.27
N SER A 147 11.05 -20.93 13.18
CA SER A 147 12.31 -21.29 12.53
C SER A 147 12.88 -19.98 11.99
N PRO A 148 14.12 -19.60 12.38
CA PRO A 148 14.91 -18.76 11.50
C PRO A 148 14.86 -19.41 10.11
N LEU A 149 14.96 -18.65 9.03
CA LEU A 149 15.43 -19.23 7.77
C LEU A 149 16.87 -19.72 8.02
N GLU A 150 17.00 -20.87 8.70
CA GLU A 150 18.16 -21.74 8.60
C GLU A 150 18.32 -21.93 7.09
N PRO A 151 19.49 -21.59 6.52
CA PRO A 151 19.76 -21.92 5.14
C PRO A 151 19.39 -23.39 4.99
N SER A 152 18.68 -23.75 3.92
CA SER A 152 18.71 -25.16 3.56
C SER A 152 20.20 -25.57 3.60
N ALA A 153 20.54 -26.60 4.38
CA ALA A 153 21.92 -27.05 4.61
C ALA A 153 22.61 -27.57 3.30
N ARG A 154 22.10 -27.14 2.14
CA ARG A 154 22.40 -27.61 0.80
C ARG A 154 23.36 -26.71 0.01
N LEU A 155 23.74 -25.52 0.50
CA LEU A 155 24.31 -24.51 -0.42
C LEU A 155 25.54 -23.72 0.04
N GLN A 156 26.09 -23.93 1.24
CA GLN A 156 27.45 -23.42 1.51
C GLN A 156 28.43 -24.23 0.65
N ASN A 157 28.97 -23.62 -0.42
CA ASN A 157 29.89 -24.16 -1.44
C ASN A 157 29.27 -24.78 -2.71
N ARG A 158 28.07 -24.41 -3.16
CA ARG A 158 27.65 -24.75 -4.54
C ARG A 158 28.07 -23.66 -5.52
N PRO A 159 28.62 -24.00 -6.71
CA PRO A 159 28.65 -23.04 -7.81
C PRO A 159 27.25 -22.49 -8.04
N LEU A 160 27.17 -21.24 -8.48
CA LEU A 160 25.90 -20.62 -8.87
C LEU A 160 25.08 -21.61 -9.72
N PRO A 161 23.75 -21.65 -9.58
CA PRO A 161 22.92 -22.70 -10.19
C PRO A 161 22.89 -22.67 -11.72
N TRP A 162 23.52 -21.68 -12.33
CA TRP A 162 23.61 -21.46 -13.77
C TRP A 162 25.03 -21.66 -14.28
N ASP A 163 25.11 -22.25 -15.47
CA ASP A 163 26.32 -22.17 -16.28
C ASP A 163 26.56 -20.73 -16.76
N VAL A 164 27.79 -20.44 -17.21
CA VAL A 164 28.22 -19.11 -17.65
C VAL A 164 27.35 -18.57 -18.80
N GLN A 165 26.88 -19.43 -19.70
CA GLN A 165 26.05 -19.03 -20.85
C GLN A 165 24.64 -18.64 -20.40
N THR A 166 24.06 -19.39 -19.47
CA THR A 166 22.78 -19.04 -18.84
C THR A 166 22.90 -17.71 -18.12
N LEU A 167 23.96 -17.49 -17.33
CA LEU A 167 24.18 -16.22 -16.64
C LEU A 167 24.32 -15.05 -17.62
N LYS A 168 25.16 -15.19 -18.67
CA LYS A 168 25.32 -14.19 -19.74
C LYS A 168 23.98 -13.83 -20.41
N THR A 169 23.15 -14.83 -20.67
CA THR A 169 21.84 -14.62 -21.29
C THR A 169 20.91 -13.83 -20.38
N LEU A 170 20.79 -14.23 -19.10
CA LEU A 170 19.86 -13.61 -18.16
C LEU A 170 20.29 -12.19 -17.76
N THR A 171 21.59 -11.95 -17.54
CA THR A 171 22.11 -10.61 -17.24
C THR A 171 22.03 -9.70 -18.46
N GLY A 172 22.23 -10.24 -19.68
CA GLY A 172 21.97 -9.52 -20.93
C GLY A 172 20.53 -9.03 -21.04
N ILE A 173 19.55 -9.88 -20.71
CA ILE A 173 18.13 -9.51 -20.67
C ILE A 173 17.88 -8.44 -19.60
N TYR A 174 18.44 -8.61 -18.39
CA TYR A 174 18.33 -7.61 -17.32
C TYR A 174 18.82 -6.22 -17.79
N PHE A 175 20.02 -6.12 -18.34
CA PHE A 175 20.58 -4.84 -18.78
C PHE A 175 19.80 -4.19 -19.92
N ASN A 176 19.22 -4.99 -20.82
CA ASN A 176 18.52 -4.46 -21.98
C ASN A 176 17.05 -4.14 -21.71
N ARG A 177 16.43 -4.71 -20.67
CA ARG A 177 14.97 -4.61 -20.45
C ARG A 177 14.54 -4.17 -19.07
N VAL A 178 15.36 -4.38 -18.04
CA VAL A 178 15.00 -4.08 -16.65
C VAL A 178 15.75 -2.85 -16.17
N ALA A 179 17.06 -2.81 -16.40
CA ALA A 179 17.92 -1.71 -16.00
C ALA A 179 17.45 -0.36 -16.56
N THR A 180 16.93 -0.35 -17.79
CA THR A 180 16.52 0.87 -18.51
C THR A 180 15.27 1.54 -17.93
N LEU A 181 14.50 0.88 -17.05
CA LEU A 181 13.18 1.35 -16.63
C LEU A 181 13.23 2.43 -15.52
N ARG A 182 13.27 2.03 -14.24
CA ARG A 182 13.06 2.91 -13.07
C ARG A 182 14.36 3.35 -12.41
N CYS A 183 15.32 3.86 -13.21
CA CYS A 183 16.66 4.20 -12.74
C CYS A 183 17.47 2.97 -12.25
N LEU A 184 17.10 1.77 -12.71
CA LEU A 184 17.68 0.49 -12.26
C LEU A 184 19.04 0.15 -12.89
N ASP A 185 19.58 1.05 -13.70
CA ASP A 185 20.88 0.93 -14.35
C ASP A 185 21.99 1.60 -13.53
N PHE A 186 21.98 1.34 -12.23
CA PHE A 186 23.06 1.69 -11.31
C PHE A 186 24.27 0.75 -11.43
N LEU A 187 24.15 -0.38 -12.12
CA LEU A 187 25.26 -1.28 -12.43
C LEU A 187 25.94 -0.84 -13.73
N HIS A 188 27.25 -0.59 -13.68
CA HIS A 188 28.02 -0.25 -14.87
C HIS A 188 28.25 -1.50 -15.74
N LYS A 189 27.50 -1.60 -16.84
CA LYS A 189 27.46 -2.78 -17.72
C LYS A 189 28.84 -3.21 -18.25
N PRO A 190 29.74 -2.30 -18.71
CA PRO A 190 31.08 -2.70 -19.15
C PRO A 190 31.91 -3.35 -18.04
N SER A 191 31.94 -2.75 -16.84
CA SER A 191 32.67 -3.32 -15.70
C SER A 191 32.09 -4.66 -15.27
N PHE A 192 30.76 -4.77 -15.24
CA PHE A 192 30.08 -6.02 -14.91
C PHE A 192 30.45 -7.14 -15.90
N ASN A 193 30.41 -6.85 -17.20
CA ASN A 193 30.77 -7.82 -18.24
C ASN A 193 32.24 -8.21 -18.19
N HIS A 194 33.14 -7.26 -17.89
CA HIS A 194 34.55 -7.55 -17.68
C HIS A 194 34.75 -8.51 -16.49
N SER A 195 34.08 -8.28 -15.36
CA SER A 195 34.10 -9.20 -14.20
C SER A 195 33.47 -10.57 -14.52
N LEU A 196 32.45 -10.61 -15.39
CA LEU A 196 31.83 -11.85 -15.87
C LEU A 196 32.80 -12.69 -16.71
N ASP A 197 33.53 -12.06 -17.63
CA ASP A 197 34.49 -12.76 -18.48
C ASP A 197 35.75 -13.18 -17.69
N LYS A 198 36.13 -12.41 -16.67
CA LYS A 198 37.23 -12.75 -15.75
C LYS A 198 36.85 -13.84 -14.74
N GLY A 199 35.56 -14.05 -14.48
CA GLY A 199 35.07 -14.99 -13.47
C GLY A 199 35.10 -14.45 -12.03
N SER A 200 35.18 -13.14 -11.83
CA SER A 200 35.26 -12.48 -10.52
C SER A 200 33.94 -11.87 -10.02
N LEU A 201 32.81 -12.13 -10.70
CA LEU A 201 31.51 -11.52 -10.37
C LEU A 201 31.09 -11.65 -8.90
N VAL A 202 31.27 -12.82 -8.30
CA VAL A 202 30.87 -13.06 -6.91
C VAL A 202 31.72 -12.23 -5.95
N GLU A 203 33.01 -12.06 -6.25
CA GLU A 203 33.94 -11.26 -5.45
C GLU A 203 33.64 -9.75 -5.60
N ASP A 204 33.39 -9.30 -6.84
CA ASP A 204 33.21 -7.89 -7.15
C ASP A 204 31.82 -7.37 -6.77
N TYR A 205 30.76 -8.17 -7.01
CA TYR A 205 29.36 -7.75 -6.88
C TYR A 205 28.59 -8.44 -5.75
N GLY A 206 29.03 -9.63 -5.32
CA GLY A 206 28.33 -10.46 -4.35
C GLY A 206 27.26 -11.37 -4.98
N GLU A 207 26.95 -12.49 -4.33
CA GLU A 207 26.01 -13.47 -4.87
C GLU A 207 24.56 -12.95 -4.91
N ALA A 208 24.16 -12.15 -3.91
CA ALA A 208 22.77 -11.73 -3.73
C ALA A 208 22.25 -10.94 -4.94
N ILE A 209 23.06 -10.04 -5.49
CA ILE A 209 22.67 -9.23 -6.65
C ILE A 209 22.57 -10.06 -7.92
N LEU A 210 23.43 -11.07 -8.09
CA LEU A 210 23.38 -11.98 -9.25
C LEU A 210 22.08 -12.78 -9.25
N TYR A 211 21.66 -13.28 -8.08
CA TYR A 211 20.36 -13.94 -7.92
C TYR A 211 19.19 -13.01 -8.27
N ALA A 212 19.22 -11.74 -7.80
CA ALA A 212 18.19 -10.76 -8.13
C ALA A 212 18.14 -10.44 -9.64
N MET A 213 19.30 -10.22 -10.28
CA MET A 213 19.39 -9.99 -11.72
C MET A 213 18.87 -11.19 -12.52
N GLY A 214 19.26 -12.41 -12.12
CA GLY A 214 18.80 -13.64 -12.76
C GLY A 214 17.30 -13.87 -12.57
N ALA A 215 16.73 -13.54 -11.42
CA ALA A 215 15.29 -13.61 -11.17
C ALA A 215 14.51 -12.72 -12.15
N HIS A 216 14.96 -11.47 -12.33
CA HIS A 216 14.37 -10.54 -13.31
C HIS A 216 14.57 -11.02 -14.75
N GLY A 217 15.79 -11.43 -15.12
CA GLY A 217 16.10 -11.94 -16.45
C GLY A 217 15.25 -13.16 -16.83
N LEU A 218 15.06 -14.10 -15.90
CA LEU A 218 14.22 -15.28 -16.13
C LEU A 218 12.75 -14.90 -16.28
N ARG A 219 12.28 -13.96 -15.45
CA ARG A 219 10.91 -13.46 -15.54
C ARG A 219 10.62 -12.89 -16.92
N ILE A 220 11.48 -12.00 -17.42
CA ILE A 220 11.32 -11.41 -18.76
C ILE A 220 11.40 -12.50 -19.84
N ARG A 221 12.41 -13.37 -19.80
CA ARG A 221 12.58 -14.46 -20.78
C ARG A 221 11.34 -15.36 -20.88
N GLU A 222 10.78 -15.75 -19.74
CA GLU A 222 9.58 -16.60 -19.69
C GLU A 222 8.32 -15.84 -20.12
N LEU A 223 8.22 -14.54 -19.84
CA LEU A 223 7.11 -13.72 -20.34
C LEU A 223 7.13 -13.63 -21.87
N GLU A 224 8.32 -13.47 -22.47
CA GLU A 224 8.49 -13.37 -23.92
C GLU A 224 8.33 -14.72 -24.65
N GLY A 225 8.97 -15.78 -24.16
CA GLY A 225 8.96 -17.09 -24.83
C GLY A 225 7.58 -17.76 -24.82
N SER A 226 6.71 -17.30 -23.94
CA SER A 226 5.45 -17.93 -23.62
C SER A 226 4.25 -17.20 -24.27
N SER A 227 4.52 -16.13 -25.04
CA SER A 227 3.62 -15.59 -26.06
C SER A 227 3.39 -16.57 -27.23
N ASN A 228 4.25 -17.58 -27.39
CA ASN A 228 4.21 -18.57 -28.48
C ASN A 228 3.63 -19.94 -28.10
N LEU A 229 3.24 -20.16 -26.84
CA LEU A 229 2.85 -21.48 -26.33
C LEU A 229 1.43 -21.41 -25.72
N ASN A 230 0.50 -22.21 -26.28
CA ASN A 230 -0.88 -22.39 -25.79
C ASN A 230 -0.98 -23.07 -24.41
N THR A 231 0.13 -23.22 -23.68
CA THR A 231 0.15 -23.80 -22.34
C THR A 231 -0.39 -22.78 -21.34
N ARG A 232 -1.54 -23.07 -20.73
CA ARG A 232 -2.08 -22.29 -19.61
C ARG A 232 -1.00 -22.20 -18.52
N PRO A 233 -0.46 -21.02 -18.21
CA PRO A 233 0.55 -20.90 -17.17
C PRO A 233 -0.07 -21.26 -15.82
N ASP A 234 0.63 -22.10 -15.06
CA ASP A 234 0.27 -22.37 -13.67
C ASP A 234 0.40 -21.06 -12.88
N ALA A 235 -0.71 -20.56 -12.35
CA ALA A 235 -0.76 -19.31 -11.61
C ALA A 235 0.05 -19.35 -10.29
N SER A 236 0.47 -20.54 -9.85
CA SER A 236 1.27 -20.74 -8.63
C SER A 236 2.78 -20.58 -8.85
N ASN A 237 3.26 -20.77 -10.08
CA ASN A 237 4.69 -20.71 -10.38
C ASN A 237 5.08 -19.33 -10.94
N VAL A 238 5.64 -18.49 -10.09
CA VAL A 238 6.15 -17.17 -10.47
C VAL A 238 7.60 -17.32 -10.97
N PRO A 239 7.88 -17.03 -12.25
CA PRO A 239 9.22 -17.18 -12.81
C PRO A 239 10.26 -16.36 -12.04
N GLY A 240 11.40 -16.98 -11.70
CA GLY A 240 12.47 -16.33 -10.93
C GLY A 240 12.20 -16.19 -9.43
N LYS A 241 11.03 -16.61 -8.91
CA LYS A 241 10.69 -16.44 -7.49
C LYS A 241 11.67 -17.10 -6.53
N ILE A 242 12.06 -18.35 -6.79
CA ILE A 242 13.04 -19.07 -5.95
C ILE A 242 14.35 -18.29 -5.87
N TRP A 243 14.81 -17.72 -6.97
CA TRP A 243 16.04 -16.92 -7.00
C TRP A 243 15.89 -15.58 -6.28
N ALA A 244 14.73 -14.95 -6.36
CA ALA A 244 14.44 -13.76 -5.56
C ALA A 244 14.42 -14.08 -4.06
N GLU A 245 13.87 -15.23 -3.64
CA GLU A 245 13.86 -15.69 -2.25
C GLU A 245 15.29 -15.99 -1.74
N GLU A 246 16.13 -16.63 -2.55
CA GLU A 246 17.55 -16.85 -2.22
C GLU A 246 18.34 -15.53 -2.11
N SER A 247 18.15 -14.62 -3.08
CA SER A 247 18.74 -13.27 -3.02
C SER A 247 18.33 -12.52 -1.75
N GLN A 248 17.04 -12.61 -1.40
CA GLN A 248 16.50 -12.02 -0.17
C GLN A 248 17.14 -12.63 1.08
N ALA A 249 17.30 -13.95 1.15
CA ALA A 249 17.93 -14.61 2.30
C ALA A 249 19.39 -14.15 2.47
N LEU A 250 20.14 -14.04 1.37
CA LEU A 250 21.53 -13.57 1.40
C LEU A 250 21.64 -12.11 1.86
N VAL A 251 20.87 -11.19 1.26
CA VAL A 251 20.95 -9.76 1.59
C VAL A 251 20.47 -9.49 3.02
N MET A 252 19.44 -10.18 3.49
CA MET A 252 18.92 -10.00 4.86
C MET A 252 19.88 -10.50 5.93
N ARG A 253 20.73 -11.49 5.62
CA ARG A 253 21.81 -11.94 6.53
C ARG A 253 22.87 -10.85 6.74
N GLU A 254 23.06 -9.99 5.75
CA GLU A 254 24.07 -8.92 5.78
C GLU A 254 23.57 -7.64 6.47
N ILE A 255 22.26 -7.47 6.63
CA ILE A 255 21.64 -6.24 7.16
C ILE A 255 22.16 -5.87 8.56
N GLY A 256 22.53 -6.86 9.37
CA GLY A 256 23.08 -6.68 10.73
C GLY A 256 24.58 -6.41 10.79
N LYS A 257 25.29 -6.36 9.65
CA LYS A 257 26.77 -6.20 9.58
C LYS A 257 27.24 -5.02 8.71
N PRO A 258 26.62 -3.81 8.79
CA PRO A 258 26.93 -2.71 7.88
C PRO A 258 28.35 -2.13 8.04
N THR A 259 28.97 -2.29 9.21
CA THR A 259 30.32 -1.77 9.51
C THR A 259 31.44 -2.57 8.86
N LEU A 260 31.19 -3.82 8.48
CA LEU A 260 32.19 -4.73 7.90
C LEU A 260 32.22 -4.68 6.36
N MET A 261 31.30 -3.94 5.74
CA MET A 261 31.16 -3.89 4.29
C MET A 261 32.03 -2.80 3.66
N THR A 262 32.72 -3.14 2.57
CA THR A 262 33.40 -2.17 1.71
C THR A 262 32.39 -1.19 1.10
N ALA A 263 32.86 -0.03 0.65
CA ALA A 263 32.05 0.96 -0.06
C ALA A 263 31.25 0.38 -1.25
N MET A 264 31.85 -0.57 -1.98
CA MET A 264 31.21 -1.28 -3.09
C MET A 264 30.17 -2.29 -2.60
N ALA A 265 30.50 -3.10 -1.57
CA ALA A 265 29.55 -4.04 -0.97
C ALA A 265 28.32 -3.32 -0.39
N LYS A 266 28.51 -2.13 0.19
CA LYS A 266 27.44 -1.25 0.66
C LYS A 266 26.50 -0.80 -0.48
N ALA A 267 27.07 -0.40 -1.61
CA ALA A 267 26.30 -0.05 -2.81
C ALA A 267 25.52 -1.29 -3.33
N ASN A 268 26.20 -2.43 -3.49
CA ASN A 268 25.60 -3.67 -3.99
C ASN A 268 24.45 -4.16 -3.09
N HIS A 269 24.57 -3.99 -1.77
CA HIS A 269 23.50 -4.33 -0.81
C HIS A 269 22.23 -3.51 -1.09
N THR A 270 22.35 -2.19 -1.18
CA THR A 270 21.20 -1.29 -1.45
C THR A 270 20.62 -1.55 -2.84
N GLN A 271 21.48 -1.77 -3.83
CA GLN A 271 21.10 -2.14 -5.19
C GLN A 271 20.28 -3.44 -5.21
N THR A 272 20.71 -4.45 -4.46
CA THR A 272 19.98 -5.73 -4.32
C THR A 272 18.61 -5.52 -3.68
N LEU A 273 18.50 -4.72 -2.61
CA LEU A 273 17.22 -4.40 -1.97
C LEU A 273 16.27 -3.69 -2.95
N VAL A 274 16.78 -2.76 -3.77
CA VAL A 274 16.00 -2.09 -4.83
C VAL A 274 15.47 -3.11 -5.84
N LEU A 275 16.32 -4.03 -6.34
CA LEU A 275 15.89 -5.07 -7.28
C LEU A 275 14.88 -6.06 -6.68
N LEU A 276 15.00 -6.39 -5.40
CA LEU A 276 14.04 -7.25 -4.71
C LEU A 276 12.71 -6.54 -4.50
N CYS A 277 12.72 -5.26 -4.13
CA CYS A 277 11.51 -4.44 -4.02
C CYS A 277 10.79 -4.37 -5.37
N GLU A 278 11.55 -4.14 -6.45
CA GLU A 278 11.07 -4.17 -7.83
C GLU A 278 10.42 -5.50 -8.20
N PHE A 279 11.07 -6.61 -7.87
CA PHE A 279 10.56 -7.95 -8.14
C PHE A 279 9.28 -8.24 -7.33
N ALA A 280 9.24 -7.82 -6.06
CA ALA A 280 8.09 -7.97 -5.19
C ALA A 280 6.87 -7.20 -5.75
N LEU A 281 7.05 -5.96 -6.21
CA LEU A 281 5.98 -5.18 -6.86
C LEU A 281 5.43 -5.89 -8.12
N HIS A 282 6.31 -6.40 -8.97
CA HIS A 282 5.91 -7.08 -10.20
C HIS A 282 5.21 -8.42 -9.97
N THR A 283 5.48 -9.07 -8.84
CA THR A 283 4.92 -10.38 -8.49
C THR A 283 3.73 -10.29 -7.54
N GLY A 284 3.32 -9.08 -7.17
CA GLY A 284 2.20 -8.83 -6.26
C GLY A 284 2.48 -9.17 -4.81
N GLN A 285 3.75 -9.20 -4.40
CA GLN A 285 4.17 -9.40 -3.01
C GLN A 285 4.21 -8.04 -2.28
N ASP A 286 3.08 -7.36 -2.20
CA ASP A 286 3.03 -5.94 -1.82
C ASP A 286 3.50 -5.66 -0.39
N ALA A 287 3.22 -6.57 0.56
CA ALA A 287 3.70 -6.45 1.93
C ALA A 287 5.23 -6.53 2.00
N LEU A 288 5.83 -7.44 1.24
CA LEU A 288 7.28 -7.55 1.13
C LEU A 288 7.87 -6.29 0.46
N ALA A 289 7.25 -5.81 -0.63
CA ALA A 289 7.67 -4.58 -1.30
C ALA A 289 7.64 -3.37 -0.35
N PHE A 290 6.60 -3.24 0.47
CA PHE A 290 6.50 -2.15 1.45
C PHE A 290 7.63 -2.19 2.50
N MET A 291 7.94 -3.39 3.01
CA MET A 291 9.04 -3.59 3.96
C MET A 291 10.41 -3.33 3.33
N LEU A 292 10.66 -3.88 2.13
CA LEU A 292 11.91 -3.69 1.40
C LEU A 292 12.13 -2.22 1.04
N CYS A 293 11.08 -1.48 0.67
CA CYS A 293 11.17 -0.03 0.44
C CYS A 293 11.67 0.72 1.68
N GLY A 294 11.19 0.33 2.88
CA GLY A 294 11.75 0.83 4.15
C GLY A 294 13.23 0.50 4.33
N CYS A 295 13.62 -0.76 4.08
CA CYS A 295 15.02 -1.19 4.14
C CYS A 295 15.91 -0.40 3.15
N CYS A 296 15.45 -0.16 1.92
CA CYS A 296 16.18 0.64 0.93
C CYS A 296 16.47 2.04 1.46
N HIS A 297 15.47 2.71 2.03
CA HIS A 297 15.63 4.05 2.59
C HIS A 297 16.60 4.05 3.79
N SER A 298 16.41 3.13 4.74
CA SER A 298 17.30 3.00 5.90
C SER A 298 18.74 2.69 5.50
N ALA A 299 18.96 1.78 4.54
CA ALA A 299 20.27 1.47 3.99
C ALA A 299 20.89 2.69 3.32
N ALA A 300 20.16 3.37 2.43
CA ALA A 300 20.67 4.55 1.74
C ALA A 300 21.12 5.66 2.72
N ARG A 301 20.37 5.89 3.80
CA ARG A 301 20.71 6.86 4.84
C ARG A 301 21.88 6.43 5.71
N LEU A 302 21.90 5.18 6.16
CA LEU A 302 22.98 4.63 6.99
C LEU A 302 24.31 4.63 6.24
N LEU A 303 24.26 4.41 4.93
CA LEU A 303 25.41 4.40 4.03
C LEU A 303 25.76 5.80 3.50
N ALA A 304 25.05 6.85 3.94
CA ALA A 304 25.26 8.24 3.55
C ALA A 304 25.27 8.47 2.03
N LEU A 305 24.47 7.69 1.27
CA LEU A 305 24.37 7.84 -0.18
C LEU A 305 23.77 9.18 -0.62
N ASP A 306 23.11 9.87 0.33
CA ASP A 306 22.47 11.17 0.13
C ASP A 306 23.34 12.36 0.56
N ARG A 307 24.60 12.12 0.95
CA ARG A 307 25.56 13.18 1.24
C ARG A 307 26.44 13.44 0.01
N PRO A 308 26.78 14.72 -0.28
CA PRO A 308 27.74 15.03 -1.33
C PRO A 308 29.11 14.42 -0.99
N THR A 309 29.71 13.72 -1.95
CA THR A 309 31.08 13.22 -1.81
C THR A 309 32.03 14.42 -1.73
N PRO A 310 32.87 14.55 -0.68
CA PRO A 310 33.84 15.64 -0.63
C PRO A 310 34.83 15.51 -1.80
N PRO A 311 35.26 16.64 -2.41
CA PRO A 311 36.31 16.59 -3.43
C PRO A 311 37.59 16.04 -2.80
N SER A 312 38.16 15.00 -3.42
CA SER A 312 39.42 14.41 -2.96
C SER A 312 40.55 15.43 -3.07
N ASN A 313 41.11 15.84 -1.93
CA ASN A 313 42.23 16.79 -1.85
C ASN A 313 43.62 16.13 -2.07
N SER A 314 43.67 14.80 -2.21
CA SER A 314 44.89 14.07 -2.57
C SER A 314 44.84 13.72 -4.05
N GLY A 315 45.92 13.95 -4.80
CA GLY A 315 46.11 13.47 -6.17
C GLY A 315 46.17 11.94 -6.31
N GLU A 316 45.62 11.21 -5.34
CA GLU A 316 45.31 9.80 -5.44
C GLU A 316 43.97 9.66 -6.14
N VAL A 317 44.01 9.05 -7.31
CA VAL A 317 42.85 8.79 -8.17
C VAL A 317 41.74 8.07 -7.40
N SER A 318 40.58 8.72 -7.33
CA SER A 318 39.25 8.11 -7.56
C SER A 318 38.64 7.25 -6.44
N GLU A 319 37.68 7.81 -5.69
CA GLU A 319 36.41 7.06 -5.60
C GLU A 319 35.90 6.97 -7.04
N ASP A 320 35.89 5.75 -7.58
CA ASP A 320 35.57 5.45 -8.98
C ASP A 320 34.37 6.28 -9.46
N ASN A 321 34.51 7.07 -10.53
CA ASN A 321 33.39 7.84 -11.11
C ASN A 321 32.17 6.93 -11.35
N ILE A 322 32.44 5.66 -11.68
CA ILE A 322 31.47 4.56 -11.70
C ILE A 322 30.69 4.45 -10.39
N LEU A 323 31.39 4.35 -9.26
CA LEU A 323 30.80 4.15 -7.95
C LEU A 323 29.99 5.38 -7.50
N ILE A 324 30.49 6.59 -7.77
CA ILE A 324 29.77 7.83 -7.47
C ILE A 324 28.43 7.87 -8.22
N GLU A 325 28.46 7.63 -9.52
CA GLU A 325 27.25 7.60 -10.34
C GLU A 325 26.32 6.43 -9.96
N ALA A 326 26.86 5.25 -9.66
CA ALA A 326 26.09 4.10 -9.19
C ALA A 326 25.34 4.38 -7.88
N ARG A 327 25.99 5.05 -6.92
CA ARG A 327 25.37 5.48 -5.65
C ARG A 327 24.26 6.52 -5.86
N LYS A 328 24.50 7.47 -6.77
CA LYS A 328 23.52 8.48 -7.17
C LYS A 328 22.28 7.83 -7.77
N ARG A 329 22.46 6.91 -8.74
CA ARG A 329 21.38 6.18 -9.42
C ARG A 329 20.59 5.28 -8.45
N VAL A 330 21.25 4.58 -7.52
CA VAL A 330 20.51 3.74 -6.54
C VAL A 330 19.70 4.59 -5.56
N LEU A 331 20.20 5.76 -5.15
CA LEU A 331 19.41 6.67 -4.28
C LEU A 331 18.16 7.19 -5.00
N TRP A 332 18.29 7.60 -6.26
CA TRP A 332 17.13 8.02 -7.07
C TRP A 332 16.15 6.86 -7.33
N SER A 333 16.64 5.63 -7.46
CA SER A 333 15.78 4.43 -7.52
C SER A 333 14.98 4.25 -6.23
N CYS A 334 15.61 4.45 -5.06
CA CYS A 334 14.91 4.41 -3.78
C CYS A 334 13.81 5.48 -3.68
N PHE A 335 14.10 6.70 -4.15
CA PHE A 335 13.13 7.79 -4.19
C PHE A 335 11.92 7.47 -5.10
N ILE A 336 12.16 6.91 -6.29
CA ILE A 336 11.09 6.45 -7.20
C ILE A 336 10.24 5.35 -6.53
N LEU A 337 10.87 4.37 -5.87
CA LEU A 337 10.15 3.31 -5.16
C LEU A 337 9.28 3.87 -4.03
N ASP A 338 9.76 4.85 -3.26
CA ASP A 338 8.98 5.49 -2.20
C ASP A 338 7.74 6.21 -2.76
N SER A 339 7.85 6.89 -3.90
CA SER A 339 6.71 7.50 -4.60
C SER A 339 5.64 6.47 -4.98
N ILE A 340 6.07 5.33 -5.55
CA ILE A 340 5.17 4.25 -6.01
C ILE A 340 4.49 3.57 -4.81
N VAL A 341 5.29 3.11 -3.84
CA VAL A 341 4.83 2.35 -2.67
C VAL A 341 4.02 3.24 -1.71
N GLY A 342 4.47 4.48 -1.49
CA GLY A 342 3.83 5.44 -0.60
C GLY A 342 2.54 6.05 -1.17
N SER A 343 2.40 6.11 -2.50
CA SER A 343 1.16 6.51 -3.20
C SER A 343 0.58 7.87 -2.73
N GLY A 344 1.45 8.80 -2.32
CA GLY A 344 1.08 10.14 -1.86
C GLY A 344 0.46 10.21 -0.47
N VAL A 345 0.49 9.13 0.31
CA VAL A 345 0.05 9.12 1.71
C VAL A 345 1.23 9.48 2.61
N ASN A 346 1.13 10.59 3.36
CA ASN A 346 2.25 11.13 4.14
C ASN A 346 2.83 10.08 5.11
N GLU A 347 1.97 9.33 5.80
CA GLU A 347 2.36 8.30 6.76
C GLU A 347 3.19 7.18 6.12
N ASN A 348 2.98 6.95 4.82
CA ASN A 348 3.65 5.90 4.05
C ASN A 348 4.91 6.39 3.34
N LEU A 349 5.14 7.70 3.24
CA LEU A 349 6.30 8.27 2.54
C LEU A 349 7.50 8.40 3.48
N ARG A 350 8.71 8.23 2.92
CA ARG A 350 9.99 8.49 3.61
C ARG A 350 10.55 9.85 3.21
N TRP A 351 10.42 10.26 1.96
CA TRP A 351 10.79 11.60 1.48
C TRP A 351 9.59 12.56 1.53
N ARG A 352 9.13 12.88 2.74
CA ARG A 352 7.94 13.73 2.98
C ARG A 352 8.21 15.22 2.70
N ASP A 353 9.43 15.66 3.03
CA ASP A 353 9.83 17.07 3.05
C ASP A 353 10.51 17.53 1.77
N GLY A 354 10.53 16.68 0.74
CA GLY A 354 11.12 16.99 -0.56
C GLY A 354 12.09 15.92 -1.05
N ALA A 355 12.55 16.10 -2.29
CA ALA A 355 13.51 15.20 -2.93
C ALA A 355 14.90 15.28 -2.27
N PRO A 356 15.70 14.20 -2.32
CA PRO A 356 17.08 14.23 -1.88
C PRO A 356 17.88 15.30 -2.63
N GLN A 357 18.70 16.06 -1.91
CA GLN A 357 19.48 17.18 -2.46
C GLN A 357 20.83 16.71 -3.01
N ILE A 358 20.77 15.78 -3.96
CA ILE A 358 21.92 15.27 -4.72
C ILE A 358 21.74 15.55 -6.22
N PRO A 359 22.82 15.55 -7.02
CA PRO A 359 22.69 15.73 -8.46
C PRO A 359 21.78 14.67 -9.09
N LEU A 360 21.06 15.07 -10.13
CA LEU A 360 20.37 14.16 -11.04
C LEU A 360 21.38 13.24 -11.75
N PRO A 361 20.97 12.02 -12.12
CA PRO A 361 21.85 11.08 -12.83
C PRO A 361 22.40 11.63 -14.14
N SER A 362 23.64 11.26 -14.44
CA SER A 362 24.25 11.60 -15.74
C SER A 362 23.62 10.78 -16.87
N SER A 363 23.91 11.17 -18.11
CA SER A 363 23.44 10.45 -19.29
C SER A 363 24.02 9.03 -19.33
N ASP A 364 23.33 8.10 -20.01
CA ASP A 364 23.84 6.73 -20.16
C ASP A 364 25.14 6.70 -20.95
N GLN A 365 25.31 7.62 -21.91
CA GLN A 365 26.56 7.77 -22.64
C GLN A 365 27.70 8.20 -21.71
N SER A 366 27.49 9.20 -20.85
CA SER A 366 28.50 9.67 -19.89
C SER A 366 28.86 8.55 -18.91
N PHE A 367 27.86 7.85 -18.36
CA PHE A 367 28.09 6.74 -17.44
C PHE A 367 28.80 5.55 -18.11
N LEU A 368 28.48 5.18 -19.35
CA LEU A 368 29.15 4.06 -20.03
C LEU A 368 30.57 4.39 -20.49
N SER A 369 30.79 5.63 -20.95
CA SER A 369 32.08 6.06 -21.49
C SER A 369 33.04 6.58 -20.42
N GLN A 370 32.56 6.78 -19.18
CA GLN A 370 33.32 7.44 -18.11
C GLN A 370 33.82 8.83 -18.50
N ALA A 371 33.11 9.49 -19.42
CA ALA A 371 33.43 10.84 -19.84
C ALA A 371 33.14 11.83 -18.70
N SER A 372 34.06 12.76 -18.47
CA SER A 372 33.82 13.88 -17.56
C SER A 372 32.73 14.77 -18.16
N ASP A 373 31.63 14.96 -17.41
CA ASP A 373 30.61 15.92 -17.79
C ASP A 373 31.21 17.34 -17.71
N THR A 374 31.17 18.07 -18.83
CA THR A 374 31.62 19.47 -18.89
C THR A 374 30.55 20.44 -18.39
N GLU A 375 29.31 19.98 -18.27
CA GLU A 375 28.17 20.76 -17.81
C GLU A 375 28.00 20.72 -16.30
N ALA A 376 27.43 21.80 -15.75
CA ALA A 376 27.08 21.87 -14.34
C ALA A 376 26.03 20.80 -13.95
N PRO A 377 26.17 20.16 -12.77
CA PRO A 377 25.22 19.16 -12.30
C PRO A 377 23.82 19.76 -12.13
N LEU A 378 22.81 19.00 -12.56
CA LEU A 378 21.41 19.38 -12.45
C LEU A 378 20.81 18.81 -11.14
N PHE A 379 19.82 19.49 -10.58
CA PHE A 379 19.14 19.08 -9.34
C PHE A 379 17.62 19.17 -9.52
N LEU A 380 16.86 18.43 -8.72
CA LEU A 380 15.45 18.74 -8.55
C LEU A 380 15.26 19.99 -7.68
N PRO A 381 14.22 20.80 -7.92
CA PRO A 381 13.91 21.92 -7.05
C PRO A 381 13.68 21.47 -5.61
N ARG A 382 14.23 22.23 -4.66
CA ARG A 382 14.17 21.91 -3.22
C ARG A 382 12.79 22.16 -2.62
N ASN A 383 12.14 23.24 -3.05
CA ASN A 383 10.83 23.64 -2.53
C ASN A 383 9.74 22.98 -3.37
N SER A 384 8.71 22.48 -2.70
CA SER A 384 7.56 21.86 -3.37
C SER A 384 6.92 22.78 -4.41
N ASP A 385 6.99 24.10 -4.20
CA ASP A 385 6.32 25.12 -5.02
C ASP A 385 7.22 25.74 -6.10
N SER A 386 8.45 25.25 -6.24
CA SER A 386 9.35 25.61 -7.33
C SER A 386 9.35 24.54 -8.41
N PHE A 387 9.30 24.97 -9.67
CA PHE A 387 9.35 24.10 -10.84
C PHE A 387 10.59 24.43 -11.68
N PRO A 388 11.19 23.43 -12.36
CA PRO A 388 12.31 23.68 -13.27
C PRO A 388 11.83 24.54 -14.44
N SER A 389 12.71 25.41 -14.92
CA SER A 389 12.49 26.18 -16.14
C SER A 389 12.46 25.29 -17.39
N GLY A 390 11.91 25.80 -18.49
CA GLY A 390 11.89 25.06 -19.76
C GLY A 390 13.29 24.71 -20.27
N GLU A 391 14.28 25.58 -20.04
CA GLU A 391 15.69 25.32 -20.40
C GLU A 391 16.29 24.18 -19.57
N GLU A 392 16.02 24.13 -18.27
CA GLU A 392 16.46 23.02 -17.40
C GLU A 392 15.82 21.70 -17.84
N LEU A 393 14.53 21.71 -18.16
CA LEU A 393 13.80 20.52 -18.63
C LEU A 393 14.34 19.98 -19.96
N GLN A 394 14.78 20.85 -20.87
CA GLN A 394 15.43 20.44 -22.12
C GLN A 394 16.76 19.71 -21.88
N ARG A 395 17.48 20.06 -20.81
CA ARG A 395 18.75 19.43 -20.41
C ARG A 395 18.55 18.11 -19.66
N TYR A 396 17.34 17.82 -19.19
CA TYR A 396 17.07 16.55 -18.51
C TYR A 396 17.15 15.40 -19.50
N ASN A 397 17.97 14.40 -19.20
CA ASN A 397 17.95 13.13 -19.90
C ASN A 397 16.67 12.33 -19.56
N LEU A 398 16.47 11.18 -20.20
CA LEU A 398 15.29 10.32 -20.00
C LEU A 398 15.03 10.01 -18.51
N ARG A 399 16.07 9.68 -17.75
CA ARG A 399 15.99 9.31 -16.33
C ARG A 399 15.73 10.50 -15.44
N SER A 400 16.38 11.63 -15.70
CA SER A 400 16.13 12.90 -15.00
C SER A 400 14.68 13.37 -15.18
N ASN A 401 14.14 13.25 -16.40
CA ASN A 401 12.73 13.52 -16.68
C ASN A 401 11.80 12.57 -15.93
N LEU A 402 12.11 11.28 -15.89
CA LEU A 402 11.32 10.31 -15.13
C LEU A 402 11.34 10.62 -13.62
N ILE A 403 12.51 10.93 -13.06
CA ILE A 403 12.66 11.31 -11.65
C ILE A 403 11.81 12.55 -11.33
N TYR A 404 11.82 13.55 -12.21
CA TYR A 404 10.98 14.73 -12.08
C TYR A 404 9.49 14.38 -12.08
N LEU A 405 9.02 13.57 -13.04
CA LEU A 405 7.62 13.12 -13.07
C LEU A 405 7.24 12.31 -11.82
N MET A 406 8.15 11.52 -11.25
CA MET A 406 7.89 10.79 -10.00
C MET A 406 7.83 11.70 -8.77
N SER A 407 8.53 12.85 -8.77
CA SER A 407 8.35 13.89 -7.75
C SER A 407 6.99 14.57 -7.90
N MET A 408 6.60 14.89 -9.14
CA MET A 408 5.29 15.45 -9.47
C MET A 408 4.15 14.48 -9.11
N ARG A 409 4.37 13.16 -9.25
CA ARG A 409 3.45 12.13 -8.77
C ARG A 409 3.14 12.25 -7.30
N THR A 410 4.19 12.33 -6.48
CA THR A 410 4.03 12.50 -5.02
C THR A 410 3.30 13.80 -4.71
N ARG A 411 3.63 14.91 -5.40
CA ARG A 411 2.93 16.20 -5.24
C ARG A 411 1.45 16.10 -5.58
N VAL A 412 1.09 15.59 -6.76
CA VAL A 412 -0.30 15.43 -7.23
C VAL A 412 -1.10 14.57 -6.26
N LEU A 413 -0.59 13.40 -5.89
CA LEU A 413 -1.32 12.46 -5.02
C LEU A 413 -1.49 12.99 -3.58
N ARG A 414 -0.56 13.81 -3.09
CA ARG A 414 -0.72 14.52 -1.81
C ARG A 414 -1.75 15.64 -1.95
N LEU A 415 -1.64 16.44 -3.00
CA LEU A 415 -2.50 17.60 -3.25
C LEU A 415 -3.98 17.21 -3.34
N ILE A 416 -4.34 16.17 -4.11
CA ILE A 416 -5.75 15.76 -4.20
C ILE A 416 -6.35 15.31 -2.84
N ARG A 417 -5.50 14.97 -1.85
CA ARG A 417 -5.89 14.56 -0.49
C ARG A 417 -5.92 15.70 0.52
N THR A 418 -5.61 16.94 0.13
CA THR A 418 -5.72 18.09 1.04
C THR A 418 -7.15 18.58 1.13
N ASN A 419 -7.55 19.03 2.33
CA ASN A 419 -8.85 19.70 2.50
C ASN A 419 -8.80 21.09 1.86
N PRO A 420 -9.89 21.51 1.18
CA PRO A 420 -9.90 22.73 0.38
C PRO A 420 -10.18 24.00 1.19
N ASP A 421 -9.82 24.08 2.48
CA ASP A 421 -10.25 25.17 3.38
C ASP A 421 -9.93 26.57 2.81
N GLY A 422 -10.94 27.22 2.24
CA GLY A 422 -10.82 28.54 1.60
C GLY A 422 -10.13 28.57 0.22
N VAL A 423 -9.88 27.42 -0.40
CA VAL A 423 -9.14 27.32 -1.67
C VAL A 423 -10.09 27.53 -2.86
N ASP A 424 -9.92 28.64 -3.58
CA ASP A 424 -10.43 28.78 -4.95
C ASP A 424 -9.52 28.00 -5.90
N ILE A 425 -10.00 26.82 -6.33
CA ILE A 425 -9.27 25.93 -7.24
C ILE A 425 -9.09 26.49 -8.65
N SER A 426 -9.92 27.46 -9.05
CA SER A 426 -9.86 28.10 -10.37
C SER A 426 -8.87 29.26 -10.42
N ASN A 427 -8.37 29.70 -9.26
CA ASN A 427 -7.34 30.72 -9.19
C ASN A 427 -6.03 30.19 -9.80
N ILE A 428 -5.40 30.99 -10.66
CA ILE A 428 -4.12 30.67 -11.31
C ILE A 428 -2.97 30.45 -10.31
N GLN A 429 -3.06 31.06 -9.12
CA GLN A 429 -2.11 30.88 -8.03
C GLN A 429 -2.47 29.69 -7.11
N SER A 430 -3.56 28.98 -7.39
CA SER A 430 -3.90 27.78 -6.61
C SER A 430 -2.83 26.70 -6.84
N PRO A 431 -2.51 25.87 -5.82
CA PRO A 431 -1.59 24.76 -6.00
C PRO A 431 -2.03 23.77 -7.08
N PHE A 432 -3.34 23.67 -7.34
CA PHE A 432 -3.91 22.88 -8.42
C PHE A 432 -3.49 23.42 -9.79
N MET A 433 -3.73 24.70 -10.05
CA MET A 433 -3.38 25.33 -11.33
C MET A 433 -1.88 25.37 -11.55
N GLN A 434 -1.09 25.77 -10.56
CA GLN A 434 0.37 25.75 -10.67
C GLN A 434 0.93 24.35 -11.00
N THR A 435 0.34 23.29 -10.43
CA THR A 435 0.76 21.92 -10.72
C THR A 435 0.34 21.49 -12.13
N LEU A 436 -0.85 21.90 -12.59
CA LEU A 436 -1.32 21.64 -13.95
C LEU A 436 -0.45 22.37 -14.99
N ASP A 437 -0.17 23.65 -14.76
CA ASP A 437 0.68 24.48 -15.61
C ASP A 437 2.11 23.92 -15.68
N ALA A 438 2.66 23.42 -14.57
CA ALA A 438 3.98 22.79 -14.55
C ALA A 438 4.03 21.47 -15.35
N LEU A 439 2.94 20.70 -15.35
CA LEU A 439 2.82 19.50 -16.19
C LEU A 439 2.71 19.89 -17.67
N GLU A 440 1.95 20.93 -18.00
CA GLU A 440 1.86 21.44 -19.38
C GLU A 440 3.20 22.03 -19.86
N ALA A 441 3.90 22.78 -19.01
CA ALA A 441 5.24 23.30 -19.30
C ALA A 441 6.23 22.17 -19.59
N TRP A 442 6.11 21.03 -18.90
CA TRP A 442 6.92 19.84 -19.16
C TRP A 442 6.71 19.29 -20.57
N THR A 443 5.47 19.11 -21.02
CA THR A 443 5.23 18.57 -22.37
C THR A 443 5.70 19.53 -23.47
N ASN A 444 5.69 20.84 -23.20
CA ASN A 444 6.13 21.86 -24.15
C ASN A 444 7.66 22.05 -24.16
N SER A 445 8.35 21.62 -23.11
CA SER A 445 9.79 21.84 -22.92
C SER A 445 10.63 20.58 -23.06
N ILE A 446 10.04 19.39 -23.12
CA ILE A 446 10.82 18.15 -23.25
C ILE A 446 11.63 18.15 -24.55
N SER A 447 12.86 17.64 -24.49
CA SER A 447 13.77 17.60 -25.65
C SER A 447 13.19 16.78 -26.80
N SER A 448 13.52 17.17 -28.04
CA SER A 448 13.01 16.53 -29.27
C SER A 448 13.32 15.04 -29.37
N GLN A 449 14.42 14.60 -28.76
CA GLN A 449 14.84 13.19 -28.68
C GLN A 449 13.86 12.34 -27.85
N LEU A 450 13.24 12.94 -26.83
CA LEU A 450 12.25 12.31 -25.96
C LEU A 450 10.80 12.60 -26.40
N GLN A 451 10.63 13.42 -27.44
CA GLN A 451 9.44 13.55 -28.30
C GLN A 451 8.84 12.20 -28.69
N LEU A 452 7.60 11.82 -28.30
CA LEU A 452 7.00 10.58 -28.80
C LEU A 452 6.56 10.70 -30.27
N THR A 453 7.53 10.57 -31.17
CA THR A 453 7.38 10.62 -32.62
C THR A 453 7.71 9.27 -33.26
N GLU A 454 7.26 9.02 -34.50
CA GLU A 454 7.62 7.78 -35.20
C GLU A 454 9.15 7.58 -35.29
N PHE A 455 9.90 8.64 -35.60
CA PHE A 455 11.35 8.59 -35.66
C PHE A 455 11.99 8.25 -34.30
N SER A 456 11.57 8.93 -33.23
CA SER A 456 12.08 8.65 -31.87
C SER A 456 11.87 7.18 -31.45
N ILE A 457 10.75 6.57 -31.86
CA ILE A 457 10.44 5.17 -31.51
C ILE A 457 11.49 4.23 -32.07
N TYR A 458 11.90 4.41 -33.33
CA TYR A 458 12.95 3.60 -33.93
C TYR A 458 14.31 3.86 -33.29
N VAL A 459 14.64 5.11 -32.98
CA VAL A 459 15.88 5.45 -32.26
C VAL A 459 15.94 4.73 -30.90
N HIS A 460 14.88 4.86 -30.10
CA HIS A 460 14.81 4.24 -28.78
C HIS A 460 14.71 2.71 -28.84
N LYS A 461 14.24 2.14 -29.96
CA LYS A 461 14.28 0.69 -30.19
C LYS A 461 15.71 0.20 -30.34
N GLU A 462 16.54 0.87 -31.14
CA GLU A 462 17.97 0.55 -31.28
C GLU A 462 18.74 0.74 -29.96
N LEU A 463 18.36 1.76 -29.19
CA LEU A 463 18.97 2.04 -27.88
C LEU A 463 18.45 1.13 -26.75
N ASN A 464 17.49 0.23 -26.99
CA ASN A 464 16.82 -0.58 -25.97
C ASN A 464 16.14 0.24 -24.85
N THR A 465 15.73 1.48 -25.13
CA THR A 465 15.08 2.39 -24.18
C THR A 465 13.63 2.72 -24.56
N LEU A 466 13.07 2.02 -25.56
CA LEU A 466 11.71 2.27 -26.05
C LEU A 466 10.63 2.07 -24.97
N GLU A 467 10.76 1.04 -24.13
CA GLU A 467 9.83 0.81 -23.02
C GLU A 467 9.87 1.96 -22.02
N SER A 468 11.06 2.46 -21.71
CA SER A 468 11.28 3.61 -20.84
C SER A 468 10.72 4.91 -21.41
N LEU A 469 10.82 5.11 -22.73
CA LEU A 469 10.20 6.24 -23.41
C LEU A 469 8.67 6.17 -23.30
N PHE A 470 8.07 5.01 -23.60
CA PHE A 470 6.62 4.84 -23.42
C PHE A 470 6.20 5.07 -21.97
N TYR A 471 6.97 4.53 -21.03
CA TYR A 471 6.72 4.71 -19.60
C TYR A 471 6.79 6.18 -19.17
N LEU A 472 7.73 6.96 -19.71
CA LEU A 472 7.83 8.41 -19.45
C LEU A 472 6.53 9.13 -19.84
N HIS A 473 6.04 8.89 -21.07
CA HIS A 473 4.82 9.52 -21.57
C HIS A 473 3.56 9.01 -20.88
N LEU A 474 3.49 7.71 -20.57
CA LEU A 474 2.40 7.15 -19.75
C LEU A 474 2.37 7.79 -18.36
N SER A 475 3.52 7.98 -17.73
CA SER A 475 3.65 8.65 -16.44
C SER A 475 3.12 10.07 -16.52
N TYR A 476 3.48 10.83 -17.55
CA TYR A 476 2.94 12.16 -17.76
C TYR A 476 1.41 12.18 -17.88
N HIS A 477 0.84 11.40 -18.80
CA HIS A 477 -0.60 11.42 -19.02
C HIS A 477 -1.40 10.95 -17.80
N ILE A 478 -0.91 9.92 -17.08
CA ILE A 478 -1.61 9.47 -15.88
C ILE A 478 -1.52 10.48 -14.74
N LEU A 479 -0.47 11.30 -14.67
CA LEU A 479 -0.38 12.36 -13.67
C LEU A 479 -1.38 13.49 -13.89
N VAL A 480 -1.53 13.91 -15.14
CA VAL A 480 -2.58 14.88 -15.50
C VAL A 480 -3.95 14.30 -15.18
N CYS A 481 -4.18 13.00 -15.46
CA CYS A 481 -5.40 12.31 -15.06
C CYS A 481 -5.60 12.26 -13.54
N ASP A 482 -4.56 11.89 -12.78
CA ASP A 482 -4.59 11.78 -11.31
C ASP A 482 -4.97 13.12 -10.68
N LEU A 483 -4.48 14.24 -11.23
CA LEU A 483 -4.78 15.59 -10.79
C LEU A 483 -6.20 16.02 -11.17
N THR A 484 -6.59 15.84 -12.43
CA THR A 484 -7.83 16.41 -12.99
C THR A 484 -9.07 15.54 -12.77
N ARG A 485 -8.94 14.24 -12.49
CA ARG A 485 -10.09 13.33 -12.30
C ARG A 485 -11.00 13.73 -11.16
N ILE A 486 -10.51 14.49 -10.18
CA ILE A 486 -11.31 15.00 -9.06
C ILE A 486 -12.41 15.97 -9.52
N SER A 487 -12.34 16.48 -10.76
CA SER A 487 -13.41 17.26 -11.40
C SER A 487 -14.58 16.40 -11.90
N ILE A 488 -14.38 15.09 -12.05
CA ILE A 488 -15.40 14.16 -12.56
C ILE A 488 -16.23 13.62 -11.39
N PRO A 489 -17.58 13.68 -11.44
CA PRO A 489 -18.44 13.09 -10.42
C PRO A 489 -18.15 11.60 -10.20
N GLY A 490 -17.95 11.21 -8.93
CA GLY A 490 -17.62 9.84 -8.54
C GLY A 490 -16.20 9.67 -7.99
N PHE A 491 -15.27 10.56 -8.33
CA PHE A 491 -13.94 10.60 -7.73
C PHE A 491 -13.94 11.40 -6.42
N ALA A 492 -14.06 10.68 -5.30
CA ALA A 492 -14.34 11.26 -3.98
C ALA A 492 -13.05 11.57 -3.18
N PHE A 493 -12.21 12.47 -3.69
CA PHE A 493 -11.04 12.97 -2.97
C PHE A 493 -11.36 14.26 -2.18
N PRO A 494 -10.67 14.55 -1.06
CA PRO A 494 -10.88 15.77 -0.28
C PRO A 494 -10.90 17.06 -1.10
N LEU A 495 -9.93 17.24 -2.01
CA LEU A 495 -9.84 18.43 -2.85
C LEU A 495 -10.99 18.57 -3.85
N ALA A 496 -11.69 17.48 -4.19
CA ALA A 496 -12.84 17.51 -5.10
C ALA A 496 -13.95 18.45 -4.62
N ALA A 497 -14.06 18.69 -3.30
CA ALA A 497 -15.04 19.64 -2.76
C ALA A 497 -14.79 21.09 -3.20
N ALA A 498 -13.56 21.45 -3.59
CA ALA A 498 -13.24 22.77 -4.14
C ALA A 498 -13.89 23.04 -5.51
N PHE A 499 -14.30 22.00 -6.24
CA PHE A 499 -15.02 22.15 -7.51
C PHE A 499 -16.50 22.55 -7.32
N ARG A 500 -17.07 22.42 -6.11
CA ARG A 500 -18.47 22.82 -5.85
C ARG A 500 -18.73 24.31 -6.06
N PRO A 501 -17.90 25.23 -5.52
CA PRO A 501 -18.04 26.67 -5.79
C PRO A 501 -17.39 27.11 -7.11
N ALA A 502 -16.66 26.23 -7.81
CA ALA A 502 -15.91 26.61 -9.01
C ALA A 502 -16.83 26.90 -10.22
N PRO A 503 -16.44 27.77 -11.15
CA PRO A 503 -17.20 28.02 -12.37
C PRO A 503 -17.44 26.73 -13.18
N GLN A 504 -18.65 26.56 -13.72
CA GLN A 504 -18.99 25.37 -14.52
C GLN A 504 -18.09 25.23 -15.74
N ALA A 505 -17.75 26.33 -16.41
CA ALA A 505 -16.84 26.32 -17.56
C ALA A 505 -15.46 25.78 -17.20
N PHE A 506 -14.92 26.17 -16.04
CA PHE A 506 -13.66 25.65 -15.52
C PHE A 506 -13.75 24.16 -15.21
N THR A 507 -14.81 23.74 -14.51
CA THR A 507 -15.05 22.33 -14.18
C THR A 507 -15.14 21.46 -15.43
N SER A 508 -15.92 21.87 -16.43
CA SER A 508 -16.04 21.18 -17.71
C SER A 508 -14.72 21.13 -18.48
N HIS A 509 -13.91 22.19 -18.42
CA HIS A 509 -12.57 22.18 -19.00
C HIS A 509 -11.66 21.13 -18.33
N CYS A 510 -11.60 21.08 -17.00
CA CYS A 510 -10.81 20.07 -16.29
C CYS A 510 -11.28 18.63 -16.59
N GLN A 511 -12.59 18.42 -16.70
CA GLN A 511 -13.18 17.13 -17.08
C GLN A 511 -12.72 16.71 -18.48
N GLU A 512 -12.72 17.63 -19.44
CA GLU A 512 -12.28 17.40 -20.81
C GLU A 512 -10.76 17.13 -20.89
N VAL A 513 -9.95 17.87 -20.12
CA VAL A 513 -8.51 17.60 -19.97
C VAL A 513 -8.29 16.18 -19.43
N CYS A 514 -9.02 15.78 -18.39
CA CYS A 514 -8.93 14.43 -17.83
C CYS A 514 -9.26 13.36 -18.87
N ARG A 515 -10.35 13.54 -19.60
CA ARG A 515 -10.79 12.65 -20.69
C ARG A 515 -9.73 12.54 -21.79
N HIS A 516 -9.19 13.68 -22.23
CA HIS A 516 -8.16 13.72 -23.26
C HIS A 516 -6.93 12.90 -22.87
N HIS A 517 -6.40 13.13 -21.66
CA HIS A 517 -5.20 12.43 -21.20
C HIS A 517 -5.45 10.93 -20.95
N ALA A 518 -6.65 10.54 -20.51
CA ALA A 518 -7.02 9.13 -20.43
C ALA A 518 -6.99 8.48 -21.83
N ALA A 519 -7.52 9.15 -22.86
CA ALA A 519 -7.47 8.67 -24.24
C ALA A 519 -6.03 8.55 -24.78
N GLN A 520 -5.14 9.48 -24.42
CA GLN A 520 -3.71 9.39 -24.78
C GLN A 520 -3.03 8.15 -24.19
N VAL A 521 -3.39 7.72 -22.97
CA VAL A 521 -2.90 6.45 -22.40
C VAL A 521 -3.26 5.26 -23.31
N SER A 522 -4.51 5.19 -23.80
CA SER A 522 -4.94 4.14 -24.73
C SER A 522 -4.25 4.24 -26.09
N ARG A 523 -3.99 5.46 -26.58
CA ARG A 523 -3.21 5.68 -27.82
C ARG A 523 -1.78 5.17 -27.69
N ILE A 524 -1.11 5.48 -26.58
CA ILE A 524 0.24 4.97 -26.29
C ILE A 524 0.22 3.45 -26.17
N LEU A 525 -0.77 2.89 -25.48
CA LEU A 525 -0.92 1.43 -25.35
C LEU A 525 -1.06 0.74 -26.72
N ARG A 526 -1.80 1.33 -27.67
CA ARG A 526 -1.85 0.84 -29.06
C ARG A 526 -0.48 0.90 -29.75
N MET A 527 0.30 1.96 -29.55
CA MET A 527 1.66 2.04 -30.09
C MET A 527 2.54 0.95 -29.47
N MET A 528 2.48 0.77 -28.15
CA MET A 528 3.21 -0.28 -27.46
C MET A 528 2.88 -1.67 -28.03
N THR A 529 1.59 -1.99 -28.29
CA THR A 529 1.21 -3.31 -28.86
C THR A 529 1.77 -3.58 -30.26
N ARG A 530 2.16 -2.53 -31.00
CA ARG A 530 2.76 -2.67 -32.33
C ARG A 530 4.27 -2.86 -32.28
N HIS A 531 4.91 -2.34 -31.24
CA HIS A 531 6.37 -2.29 -31.16
C HIS A 531 6.97 -3.23 -30.11
N LEU A 532 6.19 -3.67 -29.12
CA LEU A 532 6.62 -4.52 -28.01
C LEU A 532 5.91 -5.87 -28.03
N ASN A 533 6.66 -6.94 -27.76
CA ASN A 533 6.11 -8.30 -27.64
C ASN A 533 5.39 -8.52 -26.30
N PHE A 534 5.74 -7.74 -25.28
CA PHE A 534 5.19 -7.81 -23.94
C PHE A 534 5.07 -6.40 -23.37
N LEU A 535 3.87 -6.02 -22.91
CA LEU A 535 3.55 -4.62 -22.56
C LEU A 535 3.79 -4.28 -21.09
N PHE A 536 3.65 -5.26 -20.21
CA PHE A 536 3.61 -5.03 -18.76
C PHE A 536 4.90 -5.48 -18.07
N ALA A 537 6.04 -5.26 -18.71
CA ALA A 537 7.36 -5.42 -18.09
C ALA A 537 7.49 -4.49 -16.87
N GLU A 538 6.88 -3.32 -16.97
CA GLU A 538 6.85 -2.26 -15.97
C GLU A 538 5.46 -2.18 -15.31
N SER A 539 5.40 -2.20 -13.97
CA SER A 539 4.14 -2.28 -13.19
C SER A 539 3.22 -1.06 -13.32
N THR A 540 3.77 0.12 -13.60
CA THR A 540 3.01 1.38 -13.70
C THR A 540 2.27 1.47 -15.01
N THR A 541 2.73 0.85 -16.09
CA THR A 541 1.99 0.70 -17.35
C THR A 541 0.63 0.06 -17.09
N TYR A 542 0.62 -1.01 -16.28
CA TYR A 542 -0.61 -1.65 -15.83
C TYR A 542 -1.50 -0.71 -15.01
N ALA A 543 -0.92 0.02 -14.04
CA ALA A 543 -1.66 0.96 -13.22
C ALA A 543 -2.27 2.10 -14.05
N ALA A 544 -1.52 2.64 -15.02
CA ALA A 544 -1.96 3.68 -15.93
C ALA A 544 -3.11 3.19 -16.82
N THR A 545 -3.00 1.98 -17.40
CA THR A 545 -4.10 1.39 -18.18
C THR A 545 -5.36 1.20 -17.34
N TYR A 546 -5.22 0.66 -16.12
CA TYR A 546 -6.36 0.49 -15.22
C TYR A 546 -7.03 1.82 -14.85
N GLU A 547 -6.25 2.80 -14.39
CA GLU A 547 -6.77 4.09 -13.95
C GLU A 547 -7.38 4.89 -15.11
N ALA A 548 -6.75 4.90 -16.29
CA ALA A 548 -7.32 5.53 -17.49
C ALA A 548 -8.64 4.88 -17.91
N THR A 549 -8.70 3.53 -17.92
CA THR A 549 -9.94 2.80 -18.25
C THR A 549 -11.05 3.10 -17.24
N LYS A 550 -10.73 3.16 -15.96
CA LYS A 550 -11.67 3.56 -14.90
C LYS A 550 -12.21 4.97 -15.13
N ILE A 551 -11.33 5.93 -15.44
CA ILE A 551 -11.73 7.31 -15.78
C ILE A 551 -12.68 7.33 -16.98
N MET A 552 -12.37 6.60 -18.05
CA MET A 552 -13.22 6.54 -19.24
C MET A 552 -14.62 6.00 -18.94
N ILE A 553 -14.71 4.93 -18.14
CA ILE A 553 -16.01 4.34 -17.74
C ILE A 553 -16.84 5.36 -16.96
N VAL A 554 -16.24 5.99 -15.94
CA VAL A 554 -16.95 6.97 -15.09
C VAL A 554 -17.34 8.22 -15.89
N TYR A 555 -16.43 8.72 -16.74
CA TYR A 555 -16.71 9.86 -17.61
C TYR A 555 -17.85 9.54 -18.58
N ALA A 556 -17.80 8.41 -19.28
CA ALA A 556 -18.84 7.98 -20.22
C ALA A 556 -20.23 7.85 -19.57
N ALA A 557 -20.27 7.45 -18.29
CA ALA A 557 -21.50 7.39 -17.51
C ALA A 557 -22.05 8.77 -17.10
N SER A 558 -21.20 9.80 -17.08
CA SER A 558 -21.60 11.18 -16.77
C SER A 558 -22.05 11.99 -17.99
N LEU A 559 -21.81 11.48 -19.20
CA LEU A 559 -22.19 12.13 -20.46
C LEU A 559 -23.70 12.17 -20.67
N SER A 560 -24.17 13.22 -21.35
CA SER A 560 -25.56 13.35 -21.79
C SER A 560 -25.88 12.45 -23.00
N ASP A 561 -27.16 12.24 -23.31
CA ASP A 561 -27.56 11.42 -24.48
C ASP A 561 -27.12 12.03 -25.82
N SER A 562 -26.95 13.36 -25.88
CA SER A 562 -26.46 14.08 -27.07
C SER A 562 -25.00 13.81 -27.43
N GLU A 563 -24.21 13.23 -26.53
CA GLU A 563 -22.77 13.01 -26.72
C GLU A 563 -22.46 11.56 -27.15
N HIS A 564 -23.25 11.05 -28.10
CA HIS A 564 -23.19 9.65 -28.52
C HIS A 564 -21.81 9.26 -29.10
N ASP A 565 -21.24 10.09 -29.98
CA ASP A 565 -19.97 9.80 -30.64
C ASP A 565 -18.81 9.72 -29.64
N THR A 566 -18.78 10.66 -28.67
CA THR A 566 -17.80 10.65 -27.58
C THR A 566 -17.94 9.40 -26.73
N ARG A 567 -19.17 9.00 -26.39
CA ARG A 567 -19.44 7.76 -25.64
C ARG A 567 -18.98 6.51 -26.41
N MET A 568 -19.19 6.47 -27.71
CA MET A 568 -18.76 5.35 -28.57
C MET A 568 -17.23 5.25 -28.66
N GLY A 569 -16.53 6.36 -28.87
CA GLY A 569 -15.06 6.37 -28.88
C GLY A 569 -14.46 5.91 -27.55
N LEU A 570 -15.01 6.37 -26.41
CA LEU A 570 -14.58 5.90 -25.08
C LEU A 570 -14.82 4.41 -24.89
N LYS A 571 -15.95 3.89 -25.37
CA LYS A 571 -16.27 2.46 -25.32
C LYS A 571 -15.26 1.63 -26.12
N GLU A 572 -14.82 2.08 -27.30
CA GLU A 572 -13.77 1.42 -28.08
C GLU A 572 -12.43 1.37 -27.33
N ASP A 573 -12.02 2.49 -26.72
CA ASP A 573 -10.82 2.55 -25.89
C ASP A 573 -10.92 1.62 -24.68
N VAL A 574 -12.06 1.60 -23.98
CA VAL A 574 -12.30 0.71 -22.83
C VAL A 574 -12.23 -0.76 -23.24
N MET A 575 -12.87 -1.14 -24.35
CA MET A 575 -12.80 -2.51 -24.88
C MET A 575 -11.36 -2.91 -25.22
N PHE A 576 -10.61 -2.02 -25.88
CA PHE A 576 -9.21 -2.24 -26.21
C PHE A 576 -8.36 -2.43 -24.94
N ASN A 577 -8.48 -1.53 -23.97
CA ASN A 577 -7.71 -1.60 -22.73
C ASN A 577 -8.05 -2.86 -21.92
N MET A 578 -9.33 -3.22 -21.82
CA MET A 578 -9.77 -4.46 -21.16
C MET A 578 -9.19 -5.70 -21.83
N LYS A 579 -9.18 -5.75 -23.17
CA LYS A 579 -8.56 -6.83 -23.94
C LYS A 579 -7.08 -6.94 -23.60
N VAL A 580 -6.33 -5.84 -23.69
CA VAL A 580 -4.89 -5.80 -23.38
C VAL A 580 -4.62 -6.24 -21.94
N LEU A 581 -5.37 -5.74 -20.96
CA LEU A 581 -5.25 -6.14 -19.57
C LEU A 581 -5.52 -7.65 -19.38
N SER A 582 -6.45 -8.24 -20.13
CA SER A 582 -6.82 -9.65 -20.01
C SER A 582 -5.85 -10.62 -20.70
N GLU A 583 -5.29 -10.24 -21.86
CA GLU A 583 -4.49 -11.12 -22.71
C GLU A 583 -3.00 -11.06 -22.39
N GLN A 584 -2.49 -9.91 -21.96
CA GLN A 584 -1.04 -9.64 -21.89
C GLN A 584 -0.47 -9.69 -20.47
N THR A 585 -1.20 -10.20 -19.49
CA THR A 585 -0.76 -10.17 -18.11
C THR A 585 -0.75 -11.54 -17.43
N ARG A 586 0.31 -11.79 -16.64
CA ARG A 586 0.44 -12.96 -15.78
C ARG A 586 0.35 -12.55 -14.31
N GLY A 587 -0.16 -13.44 -13.48
CA GLY A 587 -0.31 -13.21 -12.04
C GLY A 587 -1.73 -12.87 -11.59
N SER A 588 -1.88 -12.58 -10.30
CA SER A 588 -3.17 -12.35 -9.63
C SER A 588 -3.67 -10.91 -9.80
N LEU A 589 -2.75 -9.95 -9.88
CA LEU A 589 -3.06 -8.52 -9.90
C LEU A 589 -3.92 -8.12 -11.11
N PRO A 590 -3.60 -8.51 -12.34
CA PRO A 590 -4.37 -8.07 -13.50
C PRO A 590 -5.76 -8.70 -13.58
N LYS A 591 -5.92 -9.93 -13.09
CA LYS A 591 -7.23 -10.53 -12.87
C LYS A 591 -8.05 -9.72 -11.86
N ARG A 592 -7.41 -9.12 -10.84
CA ARG A 592 -8.09 -8.22 -9.87
C ARG A 592 -8.53 -6.93 -10.55
N ALA A 593 -7.70 -6.29 -11.37
CA ALA A 593 -8.11 -5.12 -12.17
C ALA A 593 -9.27 -5.42 -13.10
N CYS A 594 -9.17 -6.47 -13.93
CA CYS A 594 -10.24 -6.80 -14.85
C CYS A 594 -11.56 -7.04 -14.12
N ARG A 595 -11.53 -7.77 -12.99
CA ARG A 595 -12.72 -7.93 -12.14
C ARG A 595 -13.26 -6.59 -11.61
N ALA A 596 -12.38 -5.70 -11.14
CA ALA A 596 -12.79 -4.38 -10.65
C ALA A 596 -13.42 -3.51 -11.75
N LEU A 597 -12.82 -3.49 -12.95
CA LEU A 597 -13.34 -2.76 -14.11
C LEU A 597 -14.66 -3.36 -14.62
N THR A 598 -14.78 -4.69 -14.69
CA THR A 598 -16.05 -5.35 -15.07
C THR A 598 -17.18 -5.01 -14.10
N ARG A 599 -16.91 -4.89 -12.80
CA ARG A 599 -17.91 -4.44 -11.83
C ARG A 599 -18.33 -2.99 -12.05
N LEU A 600 -17.40 -2.11 -12.41
CA LEU A 600 -17.72 -0.73 -12.76
C LEU A 600 -18.55 -0.64 -14.04
N LEU A 601 -18.24 -1.44 -15.06
CA LEU A 601 -19.02 -1.54 -16.29
C LEU A 601 -20.47 -1.95 -16.02
N ASP A 602 -20.68 -3.01 -15.23
CA ASP A 602 -22.02 -3.47 -14.81
C ASP A 602 -22.76 -2.37 -14.01
N ARG A 603 -22.08 -1.74 -13.05
CA ARG A 603 -22.65 -0.65 -12.23
C ARG A 603 -23.15 0.52 -13.06
N PHE A 604 -22.45 0.87 -14.14
CA PHE A 604 -22.82 2.00 -15.02
C PHE A 604 -23.60 1.58 -16.27
N GLY A 605 -24.03 0.31 -16.36
CA GLY A 605 -24.93 -0.17 -17.41
C GLY A 605 -24.27 -0.50 -18.75
N PHE A 606 -22.95 -0.64 -18.81
CA PHE A 606 -22.19 -1.02 -20.02
C PHE A 606 -22.09 -2.55 -20.18
N ASN A 607 -23.23 -3.24 -20.05
CA ASN A 607 -23.30 -4.71 -20.04
C ASN A 607 -22.91 -5.34 -21.38
N ASP A 608 -23.16 -4.63 -22.47
CA ASP A 608 -22.76 -4.99 -23.81
C ASP A 608 -21.24 -5.15 -23.99
N ILE A 609 -20.44 -4.40 -23.22
CA ILE A 609 -18.98 -4.58 -23.16
C ILE A 609 -18.62 -5.84 -22.37
N VAL A 610 -19.35 -6.13 -21.28
CA VAL A 610 -19.13 -7.30 -20.42
C VAL A 610 -19.42 -8.59 -21.19
N ASP A 611 -20.54 -8.64 -21.90
CA ASP A 611 -21.01 -9.81 -22.65
C ASP A 611 -20.07 -10.17 -23.82
N ASN A 612 -19.48 -9.17 -24.48
CA ASN A 612 -18.49 -9.37 -25.55
C ASN A 612 -17.10 -9.78 -25.02
N GLY A 613 -16.78 -9.50 -23.76
CA GLY A 613 -15.41 -9.61 -23.22
C GLY A 613 -14.92 -11.00 -22.83
N ARG A 614 -15.75 -12.07 -22.92
CA ARG A 614 -15.45 -13.40 -22.31
C ARG A 614 -15.01 -13.32 -20.83
N VAL A 615 -15.36 -12.25 -20.13
CA VAL A 615 -15.06 -12.10 -18.70
C VAL A 615 -16.25 -12.67 -17.94
N THR A 616 -16.00 -13.66 -17.08
CA THR A 616 -17.07 -14.27 -16.27
C THR A 616 -17.71 -13.20 -15.39
N PRO A 617 -19.02 -12.95 -15.49
CA PRO A 617 -19.67 -11.94 -14.66
C PRO A 617 -19.54 -12.35 -13.19
N PRO A 618 -19.17 -11.43 -12.28
CA PRO A 618 -19.04 -11.74 -10.87
C PRO A 618 -20.40 -12.15 -10.28
N SER A 619 -20.39 -13.04 -9.29
CA SER A 619 -21.58 -13.38 -8.52
C SER A 619 -22.14 -12.11 -7.87
N ARG A 620 -23.44 -11.83 -8.07
CA ARG A 620 -24.14 -10.67 -7.51
C ARG A 620 -24.20 -10.74 -5.97
N THR A 621 -23.16 -10.26 -5.30
CA THR A 621 -23.21 -9.87 -3.89
C THR A 621 -23.33 -8.35 -3.84
N GLY A 622 -24.42 -7.83 -3.26
CA GLY A 622 -24.77 -6.40 -3.31
C GLY A 622 -23.81 -5.43 -2.61
N ASP A 623 -22.68 -5.90 -2.08
CA ASP A 623 -21.68 -5.10 -1.34
C ASP A 623 -20.43 -4.74 -2.19
N ASP A 624 -20.31 -5.22 -3.43
CA ASP A 624 -19.09 -5.13 -4.23
C ASP A 624 -19.38 -4.53 -5.63
N ALA A 625 -19.79 -3.26 -5.67
CA ALA A 625 -20.20 -2.56 -6.91
C ALA A 625 -19.04 -1.96 -7.73
N GLY A 626 -17.79 -2.35 -7.46
CA GLY A 626 -16.61 -1.72 -8.05
C GLY A 626 -16.31 -0.36 -7.43
N GLU A 627 -15.06 -0.19 -6.98
CA GLU A 627 -14.60 1.01 -6.31
C GLU A 627 -14.07 2.04 -7.31
N VAL A 628 -14.61 3.27 -7.27
CA VAL A 628 -14.10 4.38 -8.09
C VAL A 628 -12.93 5.08 -7.39
N SER A 629 -13.07 5.32 -6.09
CA SER A 629 -12.06 5.92 -5.21
C SER A 629 -12.04 5.20 -3.87
N GLY A 630 -10.84 5.16 -3.26
CA GLY A 630 -10.64 4.59 -1.93
C GLY A 630 -11.51 5.26 -0.88
N PRO A 631 -12.05 4.51 0.09
CA PRO A 631 -12.74 5.11 1.22
C PRO A 631 -11.76 5.92 2.10
N PRO A 632 -12.24 6.92 2.86
CA PRO A 632 -11.40 7.72 3.76
C PRO A 632 -10.60 6.87 4.77
N GLU A 633 -11.19 5.76 5.24
CA GLU A 633 -10.54 4.82 6.17
C GLU A 633 -9.33 4.12 5.53
N ALA A 634 -9.30 4.02 4.21
CA ALA A 634 -8.16 3.53 3.44
C ALA A 634 -7.30 4.67 2.89
N LEU A 635 -7.39 5.88 3.45
CA LEU A 635 -6.64 7.08 3.03
C LEU A 635 -6.83 7.41 1.54
N TYR A 636 -8.02 7.13 1.00
CA TYR A 636 -8.36 7.32 -0.41
C TYR A 636 -7.47 6.51 -1.38
N LEU A 637 -6.85 5.43 -0.90
CA LEU A 637 -6.11 4.49 -1.75
C LEU A 637 -7.07 3.51 -2.42
N SER A 638 -6.95 3.34 -3.74
CA SER A 638 -7.65 2.29 -4.50
C SER A 638 -7.35 0.89 -3.95
N ASP A 639 -8.25 -0.08 -4.14
CA ASP A 639 -8.03 -1.50 -3.82
C ASP A 639 -6.86 -2.13 -4.61
N LEU A 640 -6.37 -1.43 -5.63
CA LEU A 640 -5.15 -1.73 -6.38
C LEU A 640 -3.95 -0.84 -5.99
N ALA A 641 -4.00 -0.11 -4.89
CA ALA A 641 -2.79 0.54 -4.36
C ALA A 641 -1.90 -0.51 -3.67
N PRO A 642 -0.56 -0.50 -3.88
CA PRO A 642 0.35 -1.47 -3.24
C PRO A 642 0.17 -1.56 -1.73
N PHE A 643 0.14 -0.42 -1.03
CA PHE A 643 -0.04 -0.41 0.42
C PHE A 643 -1.39 -1.00 0.87
N ARG A 644 -2.49 -0.70 0.16
CA ARG A 644 -3.80 -1.24 0.53
C ARG A 644 -3.87 -2.76 0.33
N ARG A 645 -3.27 -3.27 -0.75
CA ARG A 645 -3.15 -4.72 -0.95
C ARG A 645 -2.29 -5.37 0.12
N ALA A 646 -1.16 -4.76 0.48
CA ALA A 646 -0.31 -5.23 1.58
C ALA A 646 -1.09 -5.32 2.90
N TYR A 647 -1.84 -4.27 3.23
CA TYR A 647 -2.66 -4.20 4.44
C TYR A 647 -3.76 -5.27 4.45
N ASP A 648 -4.48 -5.43 3.33
CA ASP A 648 -5.52 -6.44 3.17
C ASP A 648 -4.94 -7.86 3.33
N ASP A 649 -3.80 -8.15 2.72
CA ASP A 649 -3.15 -9.47 2.76
C ASP A 649 -2.74 -9.86 4.18
N VAL A 650 -2.18 -8.92 4.96
CA VAL A 650 -1.80 -9.15 6.36
C VAL A 650 -3.03 -9.44 7.21
N ASN A 651 -4.09 -8.64 7.08
CA ASN A 651 -5.29 -8.78 7.91
C ASN A 651 -6.16 -9.98 7.51
N GLN A 652 -6.23 -10.34 6.23
CA GLN A 652 -6.89 -11.57 5.80
C GLN A 652 -6.21 -12.81 6.35
N ASN A 653 -4.87 -12.81 6.38
CA ASN A 653 -4.10 -13.89 6.98
C ASN A 653 -4.29 -13.98 8.50
N GLN A 654 -4.41 -12.84 9.18
CA GLN A 654 -4.76 -12.82 10.61
C GLN A 654 -6.15 -13.44 10.86
N ASN A 655 -7.18 -13.01 10.12
CA ASN A 655 -8.53 -13.55 10.25
C ASN A 655 -8.59 -15.07 9.96
N ARG A 656 -7.81 -15.56 8.98
CA ARG A 656 -7.68 -17.00 8.70
C ARG A 656 -7.01 -17.74 9.85
N ARG A 657 -5.96 -17.19 10.45
CA ARG A 657 -5.28 -17.77 11.63
C ARG A 657 -6.18 -17.78 12.86
N GLU A 658 -6.92 -16.71 13.11
CA GLU A 658 -7.89 -16.62 14.21
C GLU A 658 -9.08 -17.57 14.00
N SER A 659 -9.56 -17.70 12.76
CA SER A 659 -10.62 -18.66 12.41
C SER A 659 -10.12 -20.11 12.51
N ALA A 660 -8.87 -20.38 12.10
CA ALA A 660 -8.25 -21.68 12.27
C ALA A 660 -8.05 -22.01 13.75
N ALA A 661 -7.51 -21.09 14.54
CA ALA A 661 -7.32 -21.23 15.99
C ALA A 661 -8.67 -21.41 16.71
N GLY A 662 -9.72 -20.68 16.31
CA GLY A 662 -11.09 -20.87 16.79
C GLY A 662 -11.69 -22.22 16.39
N SER A 663 -11.38 -22.72 15.20
CA SER A 663 -11.80 -24.03 14.71
C SER A 663 -11.08 -25.17 15.44
N PHE A 664 -9.78 -25.03 15.73
CA PHE A 664 -9.00 -25.95 16.57
C PHE A 664 -9.50 -25.93 18.02
N ALA A 665 -9.83 -24.76 18.58
CA ALA A 665 -10.46 -24.65 19.90
C ALA A 665 -11.88 -25.27 19.94
N SER A 666 -12.64 -25.22 18.83
CA SER A 666 -13.95 -25.88 18.72
C SER A 666 -13.83 -27.41 18.55
N SER A 667 -12.79 -27.89 17.85
CA SER A 667 -12.51 -29.32 17.69
C SER A 667 -12.00 -29.95 18.99
N SER A 668 -11.20 -29.21 19.77
CA SER A 668 -10.76 -29.63 21.11
C SER A 668 -11.92 -29.66 22.13
N ARG A 669 -12.94 -28.80 21.96
CA ARG A 669 -14.20 -28.88 22.74
C ARG A 669 -15.13 -30.02 22.32
N LYS A 670 -15.03 -30.52 21.09
CA LYS A 670 -15.78 -31.71 20.64
C LYS A 670 -15.13 -33.02 21.08
N LEU A 671 -13.81 -33.09 21.16
CA LEU A 671 -13.07 -34.25 21.68
C LEU A 671 -13.21 -34.44 23.21
N THR A 672 -13.67 -33.43 23.93
CA THR A 672 -13.92 -33.50 25.40
C THR A 672 -15.39 -33.74 25.76
N GLN A 673 -16.29 -33.84 24.78
CA GLN A 673 -17.72 -34.12 25.00
C GLN A 673 -18.13 -35.57 24.73
N ASP A 674 -17.29 -36.40 24.10
CA ASP A 674 -17.57 -37.81 23.81
C ASP A 674 -16.93 -38.82 24.79
N ALA A 675 -16.38 -38.36 25.91
CA ALA A 675 -15.85 -39.24 26.95
C ALA A 675 -16.73 -39.21 28.21
N ASN A 676 -17.89 -39.87 28.16
CA ASN A 676 -18.61 -40.34 29.36
C ASN A 676 -19.66 -41.39 29.01
N VAL A 677 -19.24 -42.65 28.85
CA VAL A 677 -20.11 -43.81 29.03
C VAL A 677 -19.33 -44.88 29.81
N LEU A 678 -19.83 -45.17 31.03
CA LEU A 678 -19.57 -46.30 31.94
C LEU A 678 -18.54 -46.14 33.08
N ARG A 679 -19.07 -45.81 34.26
CA ARG A 679 -18.82 -46.55 35.54
C ARG A 679 -19.99 -47.55 35.73
N PRO A 680 -20.03 -48.50 36.71
CA PRO A 680 -19.15 -48.70 37.89
C PRO A 680 -18.84 -50.19 38.28
N TRP A 681 -17.75 -50.45 39.03
CA TRP A 681 -17.79 -51.07 40.38
C TRP A 681 -16.38 -51.27 40.99
N ASN A 682 -16.39 -51.34 42.32
CA ASN A 682 -15.31 -51.08 43.26
C ASN A 682 -14.50 -52.31 43.69
N GLN A 683 -13.32 -52.00 44.26
CA GLN A 683 -12.60 -52.67 45.35
C GLN A 683 -11.99 -54.07 45.09
N GLN A 684 -10.64 -54.14 45.10
CA GLN A 684 -9.91 -54.91 46.13
C GLN A 684 -8.38 -54.68 46.06
N LEU A 685 -7.85 -54.36 47.25
CA LEU A 685 -6.60 -54.81 47.89
C LEU A 685 -5.22 -54.43 47.33
N ALA A 686 -4.45 -53.85 48.25
CA ALA A 686 -3.03 -53.55 48.23
C ALA A 686 -2.15 -54.81 48.36
N GLN A 687 -0.94 -54.77 47.77
CA GLN A 687 0.33 -54.74 48.53
C GLN A 687 1.55 -54.54 47.58
N PRO A 688 2.67 -53.98 48.10
CA PRO A 688 3.91 -53.67 47.36
C PRO A 688 5.04 -54.69 47.62
N LEU A 689 6.16 -54.56 46.90
CA LEU A 689 7.57 -55.01 47.14
C LEU A 689 8.21 -55.40 45.78
N GLY A 690 9.47 -55.13 45.41
CA GLY A 690 10.62 -54.52 46.06
C GLY A 690 11.84 -54.54 45.10
N SER A 691 12.75 -53.57 45.31
CA SER A 691 14.21 -53.51 45.04
C SER A 691 14.95 -54.49 44.10
N SER A 692 15.81 -53.94 43.22
CA SER A 692 17.29 -54.16 43.17
C SER A 692 17.88 -53.38 41.97
N ALA A 693 18.76 -52.39 42.14
CA ALA A 693 20.23 -52.45 42.25
C ALA A 693 20.96 -52.03 40.94
N MET A 694 21.90 -51.09 41.13
CA MET A 694 22.90 -50.44 40.23
C MET A 694 23.89 -51.45 39.58
N PRO A 695 24.92 -51.10 38.76
CA PRO A 695 25.64 -49.81 38.50
C PRO A 695 25.92 -49.54 37.00
N GLY A 696 26.66 -48.54 36.46
CA GLY A 696 27.56 -47.46 36.89
C GLY A 696 28.43 -47.05 35.67
N ASN A 697 28.84 -45.77 35.58
CA ASN A 697 30.04 -45.16 34.93
C ASN A 697 29.75 -43.71 34.51
N GLU A 698 30.23 -42.71 35.27
CA GLU A 698 31.47 -41.90 35.06
C GLU A 698 31.38 -41.02 33.78
N VAL A 699 31.08 -39.72 33.80
CA VAL A 699 31.72 -38.51 34.42
C VAL A 699 33.19 -38.31 34.04
N THR A 700 33.43 -37.32 33.18
CA THR A 700 34.67 -36.51 33.17
C THR A 700 34.32 -35.03 32.95
N SER A 701 34.78 -34.19 33.86
CA SER A 701 34.82 -32.72 33.77
C SER A 701 36.25 -32.26 34.04
N VAL A 702 36.84 -31.44 33.17
CA VAL A 702 37.99 -30.55 33.43
C VAL A 702 37.99 -29.55 32.27
N GLY A 703 38.17 -28.24 32.39
CA GLY A 703 38.53 -27.35 33.50
C GLY A 703 38.83 -25.95 32.93
N ASP A 704 38.70 -24.96 33.80
CA ASP A 704 38.85 -23.52 33.57
C ASP A 704 40.20 -23.05 33.02
N TRP A 705 40.16 -21.95 32.27
CA TRP A 705 41.17 -20.90 32.31
C TRP A 705 40.51 -19.52 32.40
N THR A 706 40.53 -18.94 33.60
CA THR A 706 40.27 -17.54 33.90
C THR A 706 41.58 -16.78 34.08
N GLN A 707 41.68 -15.57 33.52
CA GLN A 707 42.09 -14.29 34.14
C GLN A 707 43.02 -13.40 33.30
N ALA A 708 42.47 -12.28 32.84
CA ALA A 708 42.90 -10.90 33.12
C ALA A 708 41.76 -9.99 32.59
N ALA A 709 40.86 -9.44 33.42
CA ALA A 709 41.02 -8.19 34.20
C ALA A 709 41.50 -7.00 33.33
N GLY A 710 40.75 -5.91 33.16
CA GLY A 710 39.54 -5.48 33.86
C GLY A 710 38.82 -4.30 33.22
N ASP A 711 37.86 -3.79 34.00
CA ASP A 711 37.17 -2.50 33.94
C ASP A 711 36.17 -2.32 32.78
N MET A 712 34.86 -2.14 32.94
CA MET A 712 33.98 -1.83 34.08
C MET A 712 32.60 -2.47 33.80
N SER A 713 32.07 -3.20 34.76
CA SER A 713 30.67 -3.63 34.82
C SER A 713 29.80 -2.49 35.35
N ASN A 714 28.62 -2.33 34.73
CA ASN A 714 27.30 -2.06 35.34
C ASN A 714 27.20 -0.81 36.23
N GLU A 715 26.17 0.03 36.19
CA GLU A 715 24.78 -0.09 35.74
C GLU A 715 24.24 1.33 36.00
N ILE A 716 23.60 1.98 35.02
CA ILE A 716 22.59 2.99 35.36
C ILE A 716 21.35 2.69 34.54
N THR A 717 20.32 2.41 35.32
CA THR A 717 18.92 2.16 35.04
C THR A 717 18.25 3.27 34.25
N TRP A 718 17.24 2.84 33.49
CA TRP A 718 16.26 3.64 32.77
C TRP A 718 15.51 4.63 33.66
N ASP A 719 15.47 5.91 33.25
CA ASP A 719 14.40 6.86 33.55
C ASP A 719 14.40 7.97 32.47
N LEU A 720 13.40 7.96 31.57
CA LEU A 720 13.30 8.93 30.46
C LEU A 720 11.89 9.51 30.39
N PHE A 721 11.52 10.29 31.43
CA PHE A 721 10.48 11.31 31.37
C PHE A 721 10.79 12.42 32.39
N SER A 722 11.49 13.46 31.95
CA SER A 722 11.48 14.81 32.53
C SER A 722 12.20 15.76 31.56
N LEU A 723 11.41 16.52 30.79
CA LEU A 723 11.89 17.69 30.04
C LEU A 723 12.16 18.84 31.03
N PRO A 724 13.26 19.62 30.88
CA PRO A 724 13.39 20.92 31.53
C PRO A 724 13.02 22.07 30.60
N ASP A 725 12.25 23.01 31.16
CA ASP A 725 11.85 24.31 30.61
C ASP A 725 13.05 25.25 30.38
N TRP A 726 13.47 25.46 29.14
CA TRP A 726 14.19 26.67 28.70
C TRP A 726 14.34 26.73 27.17
N VAL A 727 13.27 26.98 26.41
CA VAL A 727 13.41 27.54 25.05
C VAL A 727 12.28 28.54 24.81
N PHE A 728 12.40 29.70 25.45
CA PHE A 728 11.79 30.94 24.97
C PHE A 728 12.82 32.04 25.18
N GLU A 729 13.53 32.39 24.11
CA GLU A 729 14.06 33.74 23.97
C GLU A 729 14.11 34.09 22.48
N GLN A 730 13.26 35.07 22.14
CA GLN A 730 13.16 35.76 20.87
C GLN A 730 14.47 36.50 20.59
N HIS A 731 14.94 36.55 19.34
CA HIS A 731 15.72 37.68 18.85
C HIS A 731 15.16 38.12 17.50
N GLU A 732 14.47 39.27 17.54
CA GLU A 732 14.28 40.19 16.42
C GLU A 732 15.66 40.64 15.91
N MET A 733 15.81 40.79 14.60
CA MET A 733 16.79 41.73 14.04
C MET A 733 16.22 42.43 12.81
N ASP A 734 16.39 43.75 12.87
CA ASP A 734 15.79 44.80 12.09
C ASP A 734 16.15 44.82 10.60
N PHE A 735 15.20 45.36 9.83
CA PHE A 735 15.40 45.99 8.53
C PHE A 735 16.10 47.35 8.70
N GLY A 736 17.08 47.64 7.84
CA GLY A 736 17.52 49.02 7.64
C GLY A 736 18.79 49.19 6.80
N ALA A 737 18.61 49.32 5.48
CA ALA A 737 19.21 50.32 4.57
C ALA A 737 19.20 49.80 3.13
#